data_AF-A0A8H3B0E3-F1
#
_entry.id   AF-A0A8H3B0E3-F1
#
_cell.length_a   1.000
_cell.length_b   1.000
_cell.length_c   1.000
_cell.angle_alpha   90.00
_cell.angle_beta   90.00
_cell.angle_gamma   90.00
#
_symmetry.space_group_name_H-M   'P 1'
#
loop_
_entity.id
_entity.type
_entity.pdbx_description
1 polymer ?
#
loop_
_entity_poly.entity_id
_entity_poly.type
_entity_poly.pdbx_seq_one_letter_code
_entity_poly.pdbx_strand_id
1 'polypeptide(L)'
;MSLYKPPFEPQLHVSTQGDAPSPSPAPPLEFTTKTRGGWVPIASCKVTYSVHEFSQVIDALVHFPERNSPLILRADIKSDLELSHSDFLEFTAPGLKDYHPTRHLRRVLCPRQPNRDRALHQSCFFYTDQGEPSVLVLSPDLSEEYPTPPFYHPAVAHLAIRYTDTHLIIEVVPLAAGSGSFTPRLVKTCISLLEGVYRVGYGFANGYRKRVEHDTMVDKAEFQDLYLKMKDMHGGLVETWQEATDPSKHVFEDIGIATFLMLLWKSAYQQACPGVEKPGQRFPWSHFARPPGGFRDIGCGNGLLTHILVSSGYEGLGIDLRARKSWASFGPETASRLQVQALDFTSIQYDASTNQFTGLPDILGSHDPSKRVFLIGNHADELTPWMPLIAHAARADFLSIPCCFWALDSRFHAQKRRDMPGPDCSAHPSPSEPWELALADRLHSVLGGTADAHSGTKRGVKQQPSQYGRYMLWLARLQRGCGFGVDVEALRIPSTRNWAFAGKYFSDVADRVRASTGRRGPKSLYLTPHHSSFIEFELELVMAATAGRPSAMTLKRIQKEMKDLQSEDMGGITLAPSDHSLFEWTGTLPGPEGSVYEGGEFHVEINLPPDYPFHSPRLRFKTKIYHMNINDQGGICLDILKNAWSPALSLYKVMLSLSSLLTDPNPNDPLVPTIANEAPNILNETNAACLDKVPTIANEYTRRRKVHDSTARRWVQLHAQPIKAPTPAPPPPPPPQAKRGRGRPPRTSANRETIMVPDDEPVSTSAAGAGAKRKRGDEDREDRSKRQSTGGAGGSGSGSGSGSGSSEVIVIDD
;
A
#
# COMPACT_ATOMS: atom_id res chain seq x y z
N MET A 1 -1.49 15.85 16.29
CA MET A 1 -2.05 16.70 17.37
C MET A 1 -3.08 17.75 16.87
N SER A 2 -3.75 17.56 15.73
CA SER A 2 -4.47 18.66 15.03
C SER A 2 -5.84 19.08 15.60
N LEU A 3 -6.36 18.42 16.64
CA LEU A 3 -7.70 18.72 17.18
C LEU A 3 -7.75 19.92 18.13
N TYR A 4 -6.59 20.43 18.56
CA TYR A 4 -6.49 21.57 19.45
C TYR A 4 -5.42 22.51 18.88
N LYS A 5 -5.81 23.66 18.32
CA LYS A 5 -4.87 24.78 18.12
C LYS A 5 -4.71 25.43 19.50
N PRO A 6 -3.58 25.23 20.19
CA PRO A 6 -3.42 25.80 21.53
C PRO A 6 -3.30 27.33 21.40
N PRO A 7 -3.78 28.12 22.38
CA PRO A 7 -3.66 29.58 22.36
C PRO A 7 -2.19 29.99 22.57
N PHE A 8 -1.41 29.98 21.49
CA PHE A 8 0.02 30.29 21.51
C PHE A 8 0.27 31.69 20.97
N GLU A 9 0.73 32.59 21.83
CA GLU A 9 1.10 33.96 21.50
C GLU A 9 2.52 34.25 22.03
N PRO A 10 3.56 34.13 21.18
CA PRO A 10 4.93 34.38 21.59
C PRO A 10 5.23 35.89 21.69
N GLN A 11 5.99 36.28 22.71
CA GLN A 11 6.53 37.63 22.92
C GLN A 11 8.05 37.60 22.71
N LEU A 12 8.58 38.55 21.92
CA LEU A 12 10.01 38.65 21.61
C LEU A 12 10.70 39.69 22.48
N HIS A 13 11.83 39.31 23.07
CA HIS A 13 12.63 40.17 23.97
C HIS A 13 13.93 40.68 23.33
N VAL A 14 14.18 40.33 22.07
CA VAL A 14 15.35 40.75 21.31
C VAL A 14 14.95 41.28 19.94
N SER A 15 15.71 42.25 19.43
CA SER A 15 15.48 42.86 18.11
C SER A 15 16.23 42.12 17.01
N THR A 16 15.54 41.80 15.91
CA THR A 16 16.16 41.24 14.68
C THR A 16 16.26 42.25 13.54
N GLN A 17 15.46 43.34 13.57
CA GLN A 17 15.30 44.30 12.47
C GLN A 17 15.09 45.76 12.94
N GLY A 18 15.52 46.12 14.15
CA GLY A 18 15.47 47.52 14.63
C GLY A 18 14.21 47.90 15.40
N ASP A 19 13.22 47.00 15.56
CA ASP A 19 12.11 47.20 16.48
C ASP A 19 12.58 47.21 17.95
N ALA A 20 11.90 47.98 18.79
CA ALA A 20 12.20 48.03 20.22
C ALA A 20 11.85 46.69 20.90
N PRO A 21 12.80 46.01 21.56
CA PRO A 21 12.54 44.76 22.25
C PRO A 21 11.55 44.96 23.42
N SER A 22 10.64 44.01 23.61
CA SER A 22 9.73 44.03 24.76
C SER A 22 10.46 43.58 26.04
N PRO A 23 10.13 44.15 27.22
CA PRO A 23 10.72 43.70 28.48
C PRO A 23 10.35 42.24 28.76
N SER A 24 11.29 41.47 29.31
CA SER A 24 11.04 40.09 29.73
C SER A 24 10.10 40.05 30.94
N PRO A 25 9.18 39.07 31.04
CA PRO A 25 8.26 38.96 32.17
C PRO A 25 8.94 38.63 33.50
N ALA A 26 10.20 38.20 33.46
CA ALA A 26 11.02 37.88 34.63
C ALA A 26 12.48 38.31 34.39
N PRO A 27 13.26 38.57 35.45
CA PRO A 27 14.69 38.87 35.29
C PRO A 27 15.40 37.69 34.61
N PRO A 28 16.44 37.95 33.78
CA PRO A 28 17.27 36.90 33.18
C PRO A 28 17.89 36.00 34.25
N LEU A 29 18.14 34.74 33.88
CA LEU A 29 18.91 33.82 34.73
C LEU A 29 20.29 34.42 35.06
N GLU A 30 20.76 34.17 36.28
CA GLU A 30 22.07 34.60 36.74
C GLU A 30 22.94 33.38 37.05
N PHE A 31 24.22 33.46 36.66
CA PHE A 31 25.20 32.48 37.11
C PHE A 31 25.56 32.70 38.59
N THR A 32 25.78 31.62 39.34
CA THR A 32 26.27 31.65 40.74
C THR A 32 27.62 32.35 40.87
N THR A 33 28.49 32.19 39.87
CA THR A 33 29.79 32.89 39.76
C THR A 33 29.77 33.87 38.62
N LYS A 34 30.49 35.00 38.74
CA LYS A 34 30.63 35.99 37.65
C LYS A 34 31.36 35.36 36.45
N THR A 35 30.61 34.92 35.44
CA THR A 35 31.12 34.43 34.16
C THR A 35 31.11 35.54 33.10
N ARG A 36 31.96 35.42 32.07
CA ARG A 36 31.90 36.31 30.90
C ARG A 36 30.75 35.86 30.00
N GLY A 37 29.70 36.69 29.92
CA GLY A 37 28.48 36.38 29.17
C GLY A 37 27.31 36.09 30.12
N GLY A 38 26.20 36.79 29.92
CA GLY A 38 24.98 36.62 30.70
C GLY A 38 23.91 35.88 29.92
N TRP A 39 22.92 35.35 30.64
CA TRP A 39 21.71 34.83 30.02
C TRP A 39 20.93 35.98 29.37
N VAL A 40 20.45 35.74 28.16
CA VAL A 40 19.63 36.69 27.40
C VAL A 40 18.30 36.03 27.06
N PRO A 41 17.17 36.53 27.57
CA PRO A 41 15.84 36.08 27.16
C PRO A 41 15.61 36.39 25.67
N ILE A 42 15.19 35.40 24.90
CA ILE A 42 14.91 35.55 23.46
C ILE A 42 13.40 35.67 23.21
N ALA A 43 12.63 34.75 23.77
CA ALA A 43 11.19 34.67 23.57
C ALA A 43 10.48 34.11 24.81
N SER A 44 9.24 34.52 25.04
CA SER A 44 8.38 33.94 26.09
C SER A 44 6.94 33.79 25.62
N CYS A 45 6.14 33.01 26.34
CA CYS A 45 4.69 32.97 26.16
C CYS A 45 4.01 32.66 27.50
N LYS A 46 2.74 33.08 27.65
CA LYS A 46 1.95 32.72 28.83
C LYS A 46 1.71 31.22 28.87
N VAL A 47 1.92 30.61 30.03
CA VAL A 47 1.71 29.18 30.23
C VAL A 47 0.32 28.91 30.81
N THR A 48 -0.30 27.79 30.44
CA THR A 48 -1.67 27.42 30.83
C THR A 48 -1.76 26.04 31.48
N TYR A 49 -0.60 25.43 31.73
CA TYR A 49 -0.43 24.12 32.36
C TYR A 49 0.58 24.25 33.51
N SER A 50 0.61 23.27 34.41
CA SER A 50 1.41 23.35 35.64
C SER A 50 2.87 22.96 35.41
N VAL A 51 3.72 23.21 36.42
CA VAL A 51 5.12 22.76 36.43
C VAL A 51 5.25 21.23 36.29
N HIS A 52 4.24 20.47 36.72
CA HIS A 52 4.25 19.00 36.58
C HIS A 52 4.13 18.57 35.12
N GLU A 53 3.24 19.18 34.32
CA GLU A 53 3.22 18.90 32.87
C GLU A 53 4.50 19.41 32.21
N PHE A 54 5.05 20.54 32.66
CA PHE A 54 6.33 21.04 32.16
C PHE A 54 7.47 20.04 32.38
N SER A 55 7.58 19.44 33.57
CA SER A 55 8.64 18.46 33.88
C SER A 55 8.57 17.24 32.96
N GLN A 56 7.36 16.77 32.63
CA GLN A 56 7.14 15.72 31.62
C GLN A 56 7.56 16.16 30.20
N VAL A 57 7.30 17.41 29.82
CA VAL A 57 7.67 17.95 28.50
C VAL A 57 9.17 18.01 28.32
N ILE A 58 9.91 18.54 29.30
CA ILE A 58 11.36 18.65 29.20
C ILE A 58 12.04 17.27 29.22
N ASP A 59 11.51 16.30 29.97
CA ASP A 59 11.97 14.91 29.92
C ASP A 59 11.76 14.32 28.51
N ALA A 60 10.56 14.49 27.93
CA ALA A 60 10.27 14.03 26.58
C ALA A 60 11.13 14.74 25.51
N LEU A 61 11.44 16.02 25.67
CA LEU A 61 12.31 16.80 24.78
C LEU A 61 13.77 16.30 24.80
N VAL A 62 14.26 15.90 25.97
CA VAL A 62 15.63 15.40 26.12
C VAL A 62 15.77 14.00 25.50
N HIS A 63 14.75 13.15 25.60
CA HIS A 63 14.76 11.81 25.02
C HIS A 63 14.40 11.78 23.52
N PHE A 64 13.52 12.68 23.07
CA PHE A 64 12.97 12.70 21.72
C PHE A 64 13.11 14.07 21.03
N PRO A 65 14.34 14.59 20.87
CA PRO A 65 14.57 15.92 20.28
C PRO A 65 14.11 16.03 18.82
N GLU A 66 14.00 14.91 18.10
CA GLU A 66 13.51 14.87 16.70
C GLU A 66 12.08 15.42 16.56
N ARG A 67 11.28 15.43 17.63
CA ARG A 67 9.93 16.02 17.64
C ARG A 67 9.93 17.54 17.53
N ASN A 68 11.06 18.18 17.82
CA ASN A 68 11.22 19.64 17.80
C ASN A 68 12.15 20.12 16.68
N SER A 69 12.94 19.22 16.08
CA SER A 69 13.81 19.55 14.96
C SER A 69 13.83 18.41 13.94
N PRO A 70 13.35 18.64 12.70
CA PRO A 70 13.33 17.60 11.66
C PRO A 70 14.74 17.21 11.19
N LEU A 71 15.75 18.03 11.49
CA LEU A 71 17.15 17.80 11.14
C LEU A 71 17.85 16.80 12.08
N ILE A 72 17.26 16.55 13.26
CA ILE A 72 17.74 15.55 14.22
C ILE A 72 17.06 14.22 13.93
N LEU A 73 17.84 13.14 13.88
CA LEU A 73 17.34 11.78 13.69
C LEU A 73 16.86 11.16 15.01
N ARG A 74 17.69 11.27 16.05
CA ARG A 74 17.43 10.82 17.43
C ARG A 74 18.47 11.37 18.40
N ALA A 75 18.29 11.10 19.69
CA ALA A 75 19.32 11.20 20.72
C ALA A 75 19.74 9.82 21.23
N ASP A 76 21.06 9.58 21.30
CA ASP A 76 21.63 8.44 22.00
C ASP A 76 21.98 8.85 23.44
N ILE A 77 21.28 8.30 24.42
CA ILE A 77 21.53 8.57 25.83
C ILE A 77 22.80 7.83 26.28
N LYS A 78 23.77 8.56 26.84
CA LYS A 78 25.05 8.01 27.31
C LYS A 78 25.07 7.82 28.82
N SER A 79 24.48 8.76 29.55
CA SER A 79 24.33 8.67 31.00
C SER A 79 23.11 9.46 31.43
N ASP A 80 22.51 9.04 32.53
CA ASP A 80 21.37 9.71 33.15
C ASP A 80 21.49 9.56 34.67
N LEU A 81 21.86 10.65 35.33
CA LEU A 81 22.25 10.66 36.73
C LEU A 81 21.36 11.62 37.50
N GLU A 82 20.75 11.15 38.58
CA GLU A 82 20.19 12.03 39.61
C GLU A 82 21.34 12.66 40.39
N LEU A 83 21.23 13.96 40.68
CA LEU A 83 22.25 14.73 41.36
C LEU A 83 21.81 15.05 42.79
N SER A 84 22.67 14.76 43.75
CA SER A 84 22.55 15.24 45.12
C SER A 84 23.14 16.66 45.26
N HIS A 85 22.79 17.36 46.34
CA HIS A 85 23.36 18.68 46.64
C HIS A 85 24.91 18.67 46.74
N SER A 86 25.53 17.55 47.10
CA SER A 86 26.99 17.40 47.18
C SER A 86 27.66 17.19 45.81
N ASP A 87 26.96 16.62 44.83
CA ASP A 87 27.50 16.33 43.50
C ASP A 87 27.70 17.61 42.66
N PHE A 88 27.08 18.71 43.08
CA PHE A 88 27.18 20.03 42.44
C PHE A 88 28.62 20.55 42.29
N LEU A 89 29.53 20.14 43.18
CA LEU A 89 30.93 20.58 43.16
C LEU A 89 31.82 19.73 42.25
N GLU A 90 31.42 18.49 41.93
CA GLU A 90 32.19 17.59 41.05
C GLU A 90 31.83 17.73 39.57
N PHE A 91 30.60 18.12 39.24
CA PHE A 91 30.15 18.30 37.86
C PHE A 91 30.31 19.75 37.38
N THR A 92 30.81 19.94 36.16
CA THR A 92 30.84 21.24 35.45
C THR A 92 29.44 21.71 35.00
N ALA A 93 28.45 21.64 35.88
CA ALA A 93 27.13 22.17 35.63
C ALA A 93 27.18 23.70 35.61
N PRO A 94 26.45 24.39 34.72
CA PRO A 94 26.28 25.84 34.83
C PRO A 94 25.56 26.16 36.14
N GLY A 95 26.25 26.70 37.13
CA GLY A 95 25.63 27.04 38.41
C GLY A 95 24.66 28.20 38.24
N LEU A 96 23.38 28.00 38.52
CA LEU A 96 22.32 29.01 38.43
C LEU A 96 21.98 29.56 39.83
N LYS A 97 21.87 30.88 39.96
CA LYS A 97 21.45 31.53 41.21
C LYS A 97 19.99 31.18 41.49
N ASP A 98 19.65 30.90 42.74
CA ASP A 98 18.31 30.56 43.22
C ASP A 98 17.73 29.23 42.70
N TYR A 99 18.51 28.44 41.95
CA TYR A 99 18.09 27.13 41.41
C TYR A 99 19.11 26.04 41.78
N HIS A 100 18.62 24.86 42.12
CA HIS A 100 19.43 23.69 42.46
C HIS A 100 19.31 22.62 41.36
N PRO A 101 20.42 22.05 40.86
CA PRO A 101 20.35 20.97 39.88
C PRO A 101 19.91 19.66 40.54
N THR A 102 19.08 18.91 39.84
CA THR A 102 18.50 17.65 40.32
C THR A 102 18.85 16.46 39.45
N ARG A 103 19.17 16.67 38.17
CA ARG A 103 19.48 15.60 37.22
C ARG A 103 20.41 16.08 36.12
N HIS A 104 21.31 15.21 35.69
CA HIS A 104 22.20 15.42 34.56
C HIS A 104 22.14 14.23 33.61
N LEU A 105 21.67 14.51 32.39
CA LEU A 105 21.60 13.56 31.31
C LEU A 105 22.57 13.96 30.20
N ARG A 106 23.47 13.05 29.81
CA ARG A 106 24.37 13.24 28.67
C ARG A 106 23.83 12.48 27.47
N ARG A 107 23.72 13.16 26.34
CA ARG A 107 23.25 12.57 25.08
C ARG A 107 24.17 12.91 23.92
N VAL A 108 24.07 12.12 22.86
CA VAL A 108 24.61 12.43 21.54
C VAL A 108 23.44 12.67 20.59
N LEU A 109 23.36 13.88 20.05
CA LEU A 109 22.39 14.23 19.02
C LEU A 109 22.88 13.70 17.68
N CYS A 110 22.15 12.74 17.11
CA CYS A 110 22.47 12.14 15.83
C CYS A 110 21.75 12.90 14.70
N PRO A 111 22.46 13.44 13.70
CA PRO A 111 21.85 14.15 12.58
C PRO A 111 21.14 13.21 11.62
N ARG A 112 20.11 13.72 10.95
CA ARG A 112 19.43 12.99 9.86
C ARG A 112 20.30 12.81 8.61
N GLN A 113 21.31 13.67 8.43
CA GLN A 113 22.24 13.62 7.31
C GLN A 113 23.69 13.56 7.85
N PRO A 114 24.16 12.38 8.31
CA PRO A 114 25.49 12.25 8.91
C PRO A 114 26.64 12.56 7.95
N ASN A 115 26.41 12.46 6.63
CA ASN A 115 27.40 12.85 5.62
C ASN A 115 27.56 14.38 5.48
N ARG A 116 26.63 15.18 6.04
CA ARG A 116 26.65 16.65 5.98
C ARG A 116 26.92 17.31 7.32
N ASP A 117 26.41 16.72 8.40
CA ASP A 117 26.54 17.23 9.76
C ASP A 117 27.13 16.16 10.66
N ARG A 118 28.02 16.55 11.58
CA ARG A 118 28.55 15.65 12.61
C ARG A 118 27.57 15.48 13.77
N ALA A 119 27.68 14.38 14.50
CA ALA A 119 26.98 14.20 15.77
C ALA A 119 27.47 15.23 16.82
N LEU A 120 26.59 15.59 17.75
CA LEU A 120 26.86 16.58 18.80
C LEU A 120 26.63 15.97 20.18
N HIS A 121 27.68 15.93 21.00
CA HIS A 121 27.55 15.64 22.42
C HIS A 121 26.89 16.83 23.11
N GLN A 122 25.94 16.56 24.00
CA GLN A 122 25.20 17.60 24.71
C GLN A 122 24.88 17.16 26.13
N SER A 123 25.13 18.04 27.08
CA SER A 123 24.72 17.89 28.48
C SER A 123 23.38 18.58 28.72
N CYS A 124 22.46 17.86 29.35
CA CYS A 124 21.13 18.30 29.70
C CYS A 124 21.01 18.33 31.22
N PHE A 125 20.95 19.53 31.80
CA PHE A 125 20.82 19.75 33.24
C PHE A 125 19.41 20.19 33.59
N PHE A 126 18.83 19.55 34.60
CA PHE A 126 17.52 19.88 35.14
C PHE A 126 17.71 20.59 36.47
N TYR A 127 17.01 21.70 36.67
CA TYR A 127 17.07 22.48 37.90
C TYR A 127 15.68 22.74 38.46
N THR A 128 15.63 22.96 39.77
CA THR A 128 14.42 23.29 40.51
C THR A 128 14.67 24.45 41.49
N ASP A 129 13.62 25.24 41.71
CA ASP A 129 13.48 26.23 42.78
C ASP A 129 12.53 25.74 43.90
N GLN A 130 11.52 24.92 43.57
CA GLN A 130 10.47 24.50 44.51
C GLN A 130 10.13 22.99 44.44
N GLY A 131 11.12 22.13 44.18
CA GLY A 131 11.03 20.67 44.24
C GLY A 131 10.86 19.97 42.89
N GLU A 132 10.00 20.48 42.01
CA GLU A 132 9.84 19.97 40.64
C GLU A 132 10.78 20.69 39.65
N PRO A 133 11.33 20.01 38.63
CA PRO A 133 12.18 20.66 37.64
C PRO A 133 11.47 21.80 36.89
N SER A 134 11.93 23.04 37.09
CA SER A 134 11.39 24.26 36.49
C SER A 134 12.32 24.90 35.46
N VAL A 135 13.57 24.42 35.33
CA VAL A 135 14.52 24.87 34.29
C VAL A 135 15.23 23.67 33.66
N LEU A 136 15.26 23.63 32.33
CA LEU A 136 16.14 22.75 31.56
C LEU A 136 17.23 23.57 30.90
N VAL A 137 18.51 23.22 31.13
CA VAL A 137 19.66 23.80 30.43
C VAL A 137 20.30 22.78 29.50
N LEU A 138 20.35 23.12 28.22
CA LEU A 138 20.98 22.37 27.14
C LEU A 138 22.33 23.00 26.80
N SER A 139 23.42 22.26 27.02
CA SER A 139 24.79 22.74 26.81
C SER A 139 25.51 21.85 25.79
N PRO A 140 25.79 22.34 24.56
CA PRO A 140 26.61 21.60 23.60
C PRO A 140 28.03 21.41 24.14
N ASP A 141 28.57 20.22 23.97
CA ASP A 141 29.97 19.90 24.29
C ASP A 141 30.83 20.29 23.08
N LEU A 142 31.46 21.46 23.17
CA LEU A 142 32.29 22.05 22.12
C LEU A 142 33.76 21.90 22.55
N SER A 143 34.53 21.13 21.80
CA SER A 143 35.97 20.97 22.02
C SER A 143 36.77 22.01 21.22
N GLU A 144 38.07 22.11 21.48
CA GLU A 144 38.98 22.94 20.66
C GLU A 144 39.01 22.48 19.19
N GLU A 145 38.85 21.18 18.94
CA GLU A 145 38.73 20.61 17.59
C GLU A 145 37.43 21.06 16.89
N TYR A 146 36.38 21.31 17.68
CA TYR A 146 35.03 21.52 17.22
C TYR A 146 34.37 22.72 17.91
N PRO A 147 34.90 23.95 17.70
CA PRO A 147 34.53 25.13 18.48
C PRO A 147 33.15 25.71 18.12
N THR A 148 32.56 25.26 17.01
CA THR A 148 31.22 25.69 16.55
C THR A 148 30.27 24.49 16.48
N PRO A 149 29.00 24.63 16.89
CA PRO A 149 28.04 23.53 16.81
C PRO A 149 27.65 23.22 15.36
N PRO A 150 27.17 21.98 15.08
CA PRO A 150 26.65 21.59 13.76
C PRO A 150 25.46 22.43 13.30
N PHE A 151 25.13 22.36 12.00
CA PHE A 151 24.11 23.22 11.40
C PHE A 151 22.74 23.05 12.06
N TYR A 152 22.38 21.84 12.50
CA TYR A 152 21.06 21.57 13.09
C TYR A 152 20.90 22.07 14.53
N HIS A 153 21.94 22.64 15.15
CA HIS A 153 21.91 23.18 16.51
C HIS A 153 22.13 24.70 16.51
N PRO A 154 21.45 25.49 17.36
CA PRO A 154 21.71 26.92 17.48
C PRO A 154 23.15 27.22 17.94
N ALA A 155 23.72 28.33 17.43
CA ALA A 155 25.07 28.78 17.79
C ALA A 155 25.09 29.49 19.16
N VAL A 156 24.91 28.72 20.23
CA VAL A 156 24.86 29.18 21.62
C VAL A 156 25.72 28.30 22.52
N ALA A 157 26.29 28.88 23.58
CA ALA A 157 27.04 28.15 24.60
C ALA A 157 26.10 27.40 25.55
N HIS A 158 24.95 28.00 25.87
CA HIS A 158 23.87 27.36 26.63
C HIS A 158 22.51 27.83 26.10
N LEU A 159 21.52 26.94 26.14
CA LEU A 159 20.10 27.24 25.91
C LEU A 159 19.29 26.77 27.10
N ALA A 160 18.50 27.66 27.70
CA ALA A 160 17.61 27.35 28.81
C ALA A 160 16.16 27.43 28.37
N ILE A 161 15.36 26.50 28.88
CA ILE A 161 13.90 26.52 28.84
C ILE A 161 13.45 26.66 30.29
N ARG A 162 12.89 27.81 30.62
CA ARG A 162 12.49 28.15 31.99
C ARG A 162 10.98 28.24 32.09
N TYR A 163 10.44 27.56 33.09
CA TYR A 163 9.07 27.70 33.53
C TYR A 163 9.03 28.67 34.72
N THR A 164 8.03 29.53 34.68
CA THR A 164 7.57 30.36 35.79
C THR A 164 6.07 30.12 35.94
N ASP A 165 5.48 30.45 37.10
CA ASP A 165 4.04 30.25 37.34
C ASP A 165 3.10 30.87 36.29
N THR A 166 3.61 31.80 35.48
CA THR A 166 2.82 32.51 34.47
C THR A 166 3.35 32.38 33.03
N HIS A 167 4.62 32.02 32.84
CA HIS A 167 5.29 32.06 31.53
C HIS A 167 6.28 30.92 31.32
N LEU A 168 6.41 30.50 30.06
CA LEU A 168 7.57 29.80 29.53
C LEU A 168 8.52 30.81 28.89
N ILE A 169 9.82 30.65 29.10
CA ILE A 169 10.85 31.57 28.62
C ILE A 169 12.00 30.75 28.01
N ILE A 170 12.43 31.13 26.82
CA ILE A 170 13.67 30.63 26.20
C ILE A 170 14.77 31.68 26.42
N GLU A 171 15.84 31.28 27.10
CA GLU A 171 17.00 32.12 27.38
C GLU A 171 18.25 31.46 26.79
N VAL A 172 19.22 32.25 26.33
CA VAL A 172 20.46 31.72 25.74
C VAL A 172 21.69 32.45 26.27
N VAL A 173 22.81 31.74 26.26
CA VAL A 173 24.14 32.32 26.44
C VAL A 173 24.84 32.30 25.07
N PRO A 174 25.14 33.46 24.47
CA PRO A 174 25.78 33.52 23.15
C PRO A 174 27.18 32.90 23.13
N LEU A 175 27.57 32.28 22.01
CA LEU A 175 28.93 31.75 21.81
C LEU A 175 30.01 32.83 21.74
N ALA A 176 29.68 33.99 21.17
CA ALA A 176 30.55 35.15 21.09
C ALA A 176 29.94 36.31 21.88
N ALA A 177 30.74 36.93 22.76
CA ALA A 177 30.36 38.16 23.44
C ALA A 177 30.48 39.33 22.46
N GLY A 178 29.43 39.62 21.68
CA GLY A 178 29.47 40.75 20.75
C GLY A 178 28.25 40.93 19.87
N SER A 179 27.74 42.16 19.86
CA SER A 179 26.53 42.69 19.19
C SER A 179 25.21 42.17 19.77
N GLY A 180 24.41 43.08 20.34
CA GLY A 180 23.06 42.79 20.86
C GLY A 180 22.02 42.45 19.78
N SER A 181 22.46 42.07 18.57
CA SER A 181 21.62 41.64 17.46
C SER A 181 21.82 40.14 17.25
N PHE A 182 20.73 39.38 17.38
CA PHE A 182 20.74 37.95 17.15
C PHE A 182 20.39 37.61 15.71
N THR A 183 20.94 36.51 15.20
CA THR A 183 20.59 36.05 13.86
C THR A 183 19.09 35.74 13.78
N PRO A 184 18.40 36.09 12.67
CA PRO A 184 16.99 35.74 12.47
C PRO A 184 16.73 34.24 12.63
N ARG A 185 17.71 33.42 12.25
CA ARG A 185 17.69 31.97 12.41
C ARG A 185 17.58 31.55 13.87
N LEU A 186 18.42 32.10 14.76
CA LEU A 186 18.37 31.76 16.19
C LEU A 186 17.02 32.11 16.79
N VAL A 187 16.52 33.31 16.52
CA VAL A 187 15.21 33.76 17.05
C VAL A 187 14.08 32.86 16.58
N LYS A 188 14.06 32.50 15.28
CA LYS A 188 13.09 31.55 14.73
C LYS A 188 13.19 30.16 15.37
N THR A 189 14.41 29.67 15.61
CA THR A 189 14.64 28.40 16.31
C THR A 189 14.11 28.44 17.74
N CYS A 190 14.36 29.51 18.49
CA CYS A 190 13.85 29.68 19.85
C CYS A 190 12.32 29.76 19.89
N ILE A 191 11.67 30.49 18.96
CA ILE A 191 10.20 30.51 18.86
C ILE A 191 9.65 29.12 18.56
N SER A 192 10.23 28.41 17.58
CA SER A 192 9.78 27.07 17.21
C SER A 192 9.93 26.07 18.37
N LEU A 193 11.00 26.20 19.16
CA LEU A 193 11.20 25.39 20.36
C LEU A 193 10.16 25.73 21.44
N LEU A 194 9.92 27.03 21.67
CA LEU A 194 8.92 27.51 22.62
C LEU A 194 7.51 27.00 22.27
N GLU A 195 7.13 27.08 20.99
CA GLU A 195 5.86 26.57 20.48
C GLU A 195 5.75 25.06 20.68
N GLY A 196 6.81 24.32 20.36
CA GLY A 196 6.87 22.87 20.53
C GLY A 196 6.68 22.44 21.99
N VAL A 197 7.41 23.07 22.91
CA VAL A 197 7.29 22.84 24.37
C VAL A 197 5.88 23.17 24.84
N TYR A 198 5.35 24.35 24.50
CA TYR A 198 4.01 24.76 24.89
C TYR A 198 2.93 23.81 24.39
N ARG A 199 3.00 23.41 23.12
CA ARG A 199 2.03 22.51 22.48
C ARG A 199 2.01 21.13 23.14
N VAL A 200 3.18 20.57 23.47
CA VAL A 200 3.25 19.27 24.14
C VAL A 200 2.71 19.34 25.57
N GLY A 201 3.07 20.39 26.33
CA GLY A 201 2.57 20.57 27.70
C GLY A 201 1.06 20.82 27.75
N TYR A 202 0.55 21.66 26.85
CA TYR A 202 -0.88 21.85 26.66
C TYR A 202 -1.57 20.53 26.31
N GLY A 203 -0.95 19.70 25.47
CA GLY A 203 -1.42 18.36 25.18
C GLY A 203 -1.58 17.51 26.44
N PHE A 204 -0.54 17.39 27.27
CA PHE A 204 -0.59 16.61 28.51
C PHE A 204 -1.67 17.11 29.47
N ALA A 205 -1.77 18.43 29.67
CA ALA A 205 -2.79 19.04 30.53
C ALA A 205 -4.22 18.75 30.05
N ASN A 206 -4.42 18.56 28.74
CA ASN A 206 -5.70 18.24 28.13
C ASN A 206 -5.88 16.74 27.86
N GLY A 207 -5.12 15.88 28.54
CA GLY A 207 -5.30 14.43 28.46
C GLY A 207 -4.79 13.78 27.17
N TYR A 208 -3.89 14.43 26.42
CA TYR A 208 -3.27 13.84 25.24
C TYR A 208 -2.60 12.51 25.60
N ARG A 209 -3.03 11.45 24.91
CA ARG A 209 -2.40 10.13 24.95
C ARG A 209 -1.75 9.83 23.61
N LYS A 210 -0.51 9.31 23.66
CA LYS A 210 0.20 8.82 22.47
C LYS A 210 -0.64 7.72 21.83
N ARG A 211 -0.98 7.89 20.55
CA ARG A 211 -1.94 7.02 19.84
C ARG A 211 -1.31 5.82 19.14
N VAL A 212 0.00 5.86 18.89
CA VAL A 212 0.73 4.81 18.17
C VAL A 212 2.03 4.51 18.90
N GLU A 213 2.22 3.24 19.20
CA GLU A 213 3.48 2.73 19.70
C GLU A 213 4.25 2.11 18.54
N HIS A 214 5.47 2.61 18.33
CA HIS A 214 6.40 2.12 17.32
C HIS A 214 7.52 1.34 18.03
N ASP A 215 8.34 0.65 17.25
CA ASP A 215 9.60 0.04 17.69
C ASP A 215 9.37 -1.10 18.70
N THR A 216 8.33 -1.90 18.45
CA THR A 216 7.92 -2.98 19.36
C THR A 216 8.53 -4.33 19.01
N MET A 217 8.77 -4.60 17.73
CA MET A 217 9.43 -5.82 17.24
C MET A 217 10.90 -5.60 16.91
N VAL A 218 11.26 -4.38 16.50
CA VAL A 218 12.61 -4.00 16.09
C VAL A 218 13.01 -2.74 16.85
N ASP A 219 14.25 -2.72 17.35
CA ASP A 219 14.80 -1.56 18.07
C ASP A 219 14.92 -0.34 17.16
N LYS A 220 14.54 0.83 17.69
CA LYS A 220 14.53 2.11 16.96
C LYS A 220 15.93 2.49 16.46
N ALA A 221 16.94 2.35 17.31
CA ALA A 221 18.29 2.79 16.99
C ALA A 221 18.91 1.87 15.93
N GLU A 222 18.76 0.55 16.10
CA GLU A 222 19.19 -0.42 15.09
C GLU A 222 18.51 -0.19 13.74
N PHE A 223 17.19 0.07 13.73
CA PHE A 223 16.45 0.39 12.51
C PHE A 223 16.99 1.63 11.83
N GLN A 224 17.12 2.75 12.56
CA GLN A 224 17.58 4.00 11.98
C GLN A 224 19.02 3.91 11.45
N ASP A 225 19.90 3.18 12.14
CA ASP A 225 21.30 3.02 11.72
C ASP A 225 21.43 2.18 10.45
N LEU A 226 20.67 1.07 10.38
CA LEU A 226 20.65 0.25 9.18
C LEU A 226 19.94 0.96 8.03
N TYR A 227 18.83 1.67 8.30
CA TYR A 227 18.08 2.43 7.31
C TYR A 227 18.97 3.47 6.61
N LEU A 228 19.80 4.20 7.37
CA LEU A 228 20.73 5.16 6.78
C LEU A 228 21.72 4.50 5.81
N LYS A 229 22.26 3.32 6.16
CA LYS A 229 23.16 2.55 5.27
C LYS A 229 22.43 2.03 4.03
N MET A 230 21.23 1.51 4.22
CA MET A 230 20.38 1.01 3.12
C MET A 230 19.95 2.15 2.20
N LYS A 231 19.65 3.33 2.75
CA LYS A 231 19.32 4.54 1.99
C LYS A 231 20.51 5.07 1.19
N ASP A 232 21.71 5.04 1.75
CA ASP A 232 22.93 5.40 1.03
C ASP A 232 23.18 4.46 -0.16
N MET A 233 22.97 3.15 0.04
CA MET A 233 23.15 2.13 -0.98
C MET A 233 22.09 2.16 -2.09
N HIS A 234 20.81 2.31 -1.73
CA HIS A 234 19.67 2.10 -2.64
C HIS A 234 18.92 3.39 -2.99
N GLY A 235 19.23 4.52 -2.35
CA GLY A 235 18.51 5.78 -2.54
C GLY A 235 18.58 6.33 -3.97
N GLY A 236 19.64 5.99 -4.72
CA GLY A 236 19.79 6.35 -6.13
C GLY A 236 18.74 5.74 -7.06
N LEU A 237 18.02 4.69 -6.64
CA LEU A 237 16.97 4.04 -7.43
C LEU A 237 15.81 4.99 -7.79
N VAL A 238 15.68 6.13 -7.09
CA VAL A 238 14.75 7.21 -7.42
C VAL A 238 15.01 7.75 -8.83
N GLU A 239 16.27 7.85 -9.25
CA GLU A 239 16.67 8.43 -10.53
C GLU A 239 16.38 7.51 -11.72
N THR A 240 16.37 6.19 -11.48
CA THR A 240 16.18 5.16 -12.51
C THR A 240 14.76 4.59 -12.54
N TRP A 241 13.83 5.18 -11.77
CA TRP A 241 12.47 4.68 -11.60
C TRP A 241 11.66 4.63 -12.90
N GLN A 242 10.98 3.50 -13.15
CA GLN A 242 10.25 3.24 -14.40
C GLN A 242 8.72 3.18 -14.24
N GLU A 243 8.20 3.22 -13.01
CA GLU A 243 6.75 3.21 -12.79
C GLU A 243 6.15 4.62 -12.81
N ALA A 244 4.83 4.70 -13.02
CA ALA A 244 4.12 5.98 -13.04
C ALA A 244 3.90 6.59 -11.63
N THR A 245 4.21 5.84 -10.58
CA THR A 245 4.03 6.28 -9.19
C THR A 245 5.22 7.11 -8.70
N ASP A 246 5.03 7.87 -7.62
CA ASP A 246 6.07 8.73 -7.05
C ASP A 246 7.28 7.91 -6.55
N PRO A 247 8.47 8.04 -7.16
CA PRO A 247 9.64 7.28 -6.77
C PRO A 247 10.10 7.60 -5.34
N SER A 248 9.99 8.85 -4.90
CA SER A 248 10.45 9.25 -3.56
C SER A 248 9.62 8.55 -2.49
N LYS A 249 8.32 8.37 -2.72
CA LYS A 249 7.48 7.63 -1.79
C LYS A 249 7.82 6.14 -1.79
N HIS A 250 7.81 5.50 -2.95
CA HIS A 250 7.92 4.03 -3.05
C HIS A 250 9.32 3.51 -2.76
N VAL A 251 10.37 4.21 -3.19
CA VAL A 251 11.75 3.76 -2.96
C VAL A 251 12.10 3.80 -1.48
N PHE A 252 11.80 4.90 -0.79
CA PHE A 252 12.11 5.02 0.63
C PHE A 252 11.18 4.17 1.53
N GLU A 253 9.97 3.86 1.06
CA GLU A 253 9.06 2.89 1.68
C GLU A 253 9.65 1.48 1.64
N ASP A 254 10.02 0.97 0.47
CA ASP A 254 10.58 -0.38 0.33
C ASP A 254 11.96 -0.52 0.98
N ILE A 255 12.79 0.54 0.99
CA ILE A 255 14.03 0.56 1.79
C ILE A 255 13.71 0.40 3.28
N GLY A 256 12.66 1.07 3.77
CA GLY A 256 12.20 0.94 5.15
C GLY A 256 11.70 -0.46 5.47
N ILE A 257 10.90 -1.07 4.59
CA ILE A 257 10.39 -2.42 4.75
C ILE A 257 11.53 -3.44 4.73
N ALA A 258 12.46 -3.34 3.79
CA ALA A 258 13.64 -4.19 3.72
C ALA A 258 14.47 -4.10 5.00
N THR A 259 14.74 -2.88 5.47
CA THR A 259 15.47 -2.64 6.73
C THR A 259 14.79 -3.31 7.91
N PHE A 260 13.46 -3.17 8.01
CA PHE A 260 12.66 -3.81 9.06
C PHE A 260 12.77 -5.34 8.99
N LEU A 261 12.60 -5.94 7.81
CA LEU A 261 12.71 -7.38 7.59
C LEU A 261 14.09 -7.92 7.97
N MET A 262 15.16 -7.23 7.56
CA MET A 262 16.54 -7.63 7.89
C MET A 262 16.78 -7.71 9.40
N LEU A 263 16.27 -6.74 10.17
CA LEU A 263 16.40 -6.71 11.62
C LEU A 263 15.44 -7.66 12.33
N LEU A 264 14.23 -7.83 11.80
CA LEU A 264 13.29 -8.84 12.26
C LEU A 264 13.90 -10.24 12.11
N TRP A 265 14.55 -10.53 10.97
CA TRP A 265 15.21 -11.81 10.75
C TRP A 265 16.47 -11.99 11.60
N LYS A 266 17.27 -10.93 11.75
CA LYS A 266 18.43 -10.92 12.65
C LYS A 266 18.04 -11.41 14.04
N SER A 267 16.96 -10.89 14.61
CA SER A 267 16.51 -11.29 15.95
C SER A 267 15.78 -12.64 15.96
N ALA A 268 14.91 -12.89 14.98
CA ALA A 268 14.04 -14.07 14.96
C ALA A 268 14.78 -15.40 14.69
N TYR A 269 15.86 -15.36 13.93
CA TYR A 269 16.61 -16.56 13.50
C TYR A 269 18.00 -16.71 14.15
N GLN A 270 18.40 -15.79 15.05
CA GLN A 270 19.71 -15.81 15.71
C GLN A 270 20.07 -17.17 16.35
N GLN A 271 19.08 -17.85 16.92
CA GLN A 271 19.26 -19.15 17.58
C GLN A 271 19.41 -20.31 16.60
N ALA A 272 18.74 -20.23 15.44
CA ALA A 272 18.75 -21.30 14.44
C ALA A 272 20.00 -21.22 13.56
N CYS A 273 20.45 -20.01 13.25
CA CYS A 273 21.61 -19.74 12.41
C CYS A 273 22.46 -18.65 13.07
N PRO A 274 23.34 -18.98 14.03
CA PRO A 274 24.24 -18.01 14.61
C PRO A 274 25.16 -17.46 13.52
N GLY A 275 25.03 -16.15 13.28
CA GLY A 275 25.86 -15.43 12.33
C GLY A 275 27.34 -15.57 12.64
N VAL A 276 28.10 -16.25 11.77
CA VAL A 276 29.56 -16.33 11.92
C VAL A 276 30.18 -15.21 11.09
N GLU A 277 30.81 -14.24 11.76
CA GLU A 277 31.66 -13.25 11.09
C GLU A 277 32.83 -13.99 10.41
N LYS A 278 32.91 -13.86 9.09
CA LYS A 278 34.01 -14.40 8.28
C LYS A 278 34.77 -13.22 7.67
N PRO A 279 36.11 -13.24 7.62
CA PRO A 279 36.86 -12.20 6.93
C PRO A 279 36.51 -12.17 5.43
N GLY A 280 36.35 -10.97 4.86
CA GLY A 280 35.99 -10.75 3.45
C GLY A 280 34.50 -10.67 3.13
N GLN A 281 33.64 -10.38 4.11
CA GLN A 281 32.18 -10.23 3.89
C GLN A 281 31.84 -9.06 2.96
N ARG A 282 30.97 -9.32 1.97
CA ARG A 282 30.51 -8.34 0.96
C ARG A 282 29.71 -7.18 1.56
N PHE A 283 28.95 -7.44 2.63
CA PHE A 283 28.08 -6.44 3.28
C PHE A 283 28.29 -6.42 4.80
N PRO A 284 28.11 -5.26 5.49
CA PRO A 284 28.22 -5.17 6.95
C PRO A 284 27.26 -6.09 7.72
N TRP A 285 26.10 -6.40 7.14
CA TRP A 285 25.07 -7.29 7.70
C TRP A 285 25.16 -8.73 7.18
N SER A 286 26.29 -9.13 6.57
CA SER A 286 26.44 -10.51 6.08
C SER A 286 26.37 -11.54 7.21
N HIS A 287 26.69 -11.15 8.44
CA HIS A 287 26.56 -11.97 9.64
C HIS A 287 25.14 -12.01 10.22
N PHE A 288 24.16 -11.26 9.70
CA PHE A 288 22.80 -11.33 10.25
C PHE A 288 22.18 -12.70 10.00
N ALA A 289 21.49 -13.24 11.00
CA ALA A 289 20.69 -14.45 10.85
C ALA A 289 19.55 -14.23 9.83
N ARG A 290 19.14 -15.30 9.14
CA ARG A 290 18.24 -15.24 7.98
C ARG A 290 17.27 -16.43 7.97
N PRO A 291 16.11 -16.31 7.30
CA PRO A 291 15.24 -17.45 7.03
C PRO A 291 16.01 -18.50 6.21
N PRO A 292 16.03 -19.78 6.62
CA PRO A 292 16.90 -20.77 6.02
C PRO A 292 16.49 -21.17 4.59
N GLY A 293 15.20 -21.08 4.24
CA GLY A 293 14.69 -21.24 2.87
C GLY A 293 14.64 -19.94 2.05
N GLY A 294 15.19 -18.85 2.58
CA GLY A 294 15.05 -17.51 2.01
C GLY A 294 13.63 -16.95 2.12
N PHE A 295 13.39 -15.82 1.46
CA PHE A 295 12.08 -15.17 1.46
C PHE A 295 11.27 -15.43 0.17
N ARG A 296 9.95 -15.25 0.24
CA ARG A 296 9.04 -15.22 -0.91
C ARG A 296 8.16 -13.98 -0.83
N ASP A 297 8.38 -13.04 -1.74
CA ASP A 297 7.60 -11.82 -1.86
C ASP A 297 6.41 -12.07 -2.81
N ILE A 298 5.24 -12.30 -2.22
CA ILE A 298 4.04 -12.76 -2.90
C ILE A 298 3.21 -11.55 -3.34
N GLY A 299 2.98 -11.43 -4.65
CA GLY A 299 2.39 -10.22 -5.22
C GLY A 299 3.39 -9.06 -5.20
N CYS A 300 4.67 -9.34 -5.51
CA CYS A 300 5.78 -8.39 -5.38
C CYS A 300 5.66 -7.13 -6.27
N GLY A 301 4.70 -7.08 -7.20
CA GLY A 301 4.39 -5.89 -7.98
C GLY A 301 5.59 -5.42 -8.79
N ASN A 302 6.04 -4.19 -8.51
CA ASN A 302 7.19 -3.59 -9.20
C ASN A 302 8.51 -4.34 -8.95
N GLY A 303 8.59 -5.25 -7.98
CA GLY A 303 9.76 -6.07 -7.67
C GLY A 303 10.88 -5.35 -6.91
N LEU A 304 10.68 -4.09 -6.50
CA LEU A 304 11.71 -3.27 -5.86
C LEU A 304 12.14 -3.83 -4.51
N LEU A 305 11.20 -4.19 -3.63
CA LEU A 305 11.53 -4.82 -2.34
C LEU A 305 12.40 -6.08 -2.52
N THR A 306 12.02 -6.94 -3.46
CA THR A 306 12.80 -8.13 -3.83
C THR A 306 14.19 -7.74 -4.34
N HIS A 307 14.30 -6.72 -5.20
CA HIS A 307 15.57 -6.20 -5.69
C HIS A 307 16.48 -5.72 -4.55
N ILE A 308 15.96 -4.92 -3.62
CA ILE A 308 16.71 -4.37 -2.48
C ILE A 308 17.25 -5.51 -1.61
N LEU A 309 16.43 -6.51 -1.28
CA LEU A 309 16.84 -7.64 -0.45
C LEU A 309 17.90 -8.50 -1.16
N VAL A 310 17.67 -8.87 -2.42
CA VAL A 310 18.60 -9.70 -3.22
C VAL A 310 19.95 -9.00 -3.41
N SER A 311 19.94 -7.73 -3.82
CA SER A 311 21.16 -6.94 -4.01
C SER A 311 21.90 -6.66 -2.70
N SER A 312 21.21 -6.73 -1.55
CA SER A 312 21.80 -6.69 -0.21
C SER A 312 22.28 -8.07 0.29
N GLY A 313 22.25 -9.07 -0.60
CA GLY A 313 22.79 -10.40 -0.40
C GLY A 313 21.82 -11.41 0.22
N TYR A 314 20.52 -11.11 0.34
CA TYR A 314 19.53 -12.06 0.84
C TYR A 314 19.01 -12.99 -0.26
N GLU A 315 18.76 -14.24 0.08
CA GLU A 315 18.18 -15.20 -0.85
C GLU A 315 16.66 -15.15 -0.79
N GLY A 316 16.01 -15.07 -1.95
CA GLY A 316 14.56 -15.10 -2.06
C GLY A 316 14.07 -14.94 -3.49
N LEU A 317 12.76 -14.95 -3.64
CA LEU A 317 12.05 -14.82 -4.92
C LEU A 317 10.94 -13.78 -4.78
N GLY A 318 10.72 -13.00 -5.84
CA GLY A 318 9.56 -12.14 -6.00
C GLY A 318 8.62 -12.73 -7.04
N ILE A 319 7.34 -12.89 -6.70
CA ILE A 319 6.36 -13.58 -7.51
C ILE A 319 5.20 -12.64 -7.80
N ASP A 320 4.83 -12.48 -9.06
CA ASP A 320 3.65 -11.70 -9.48
C ASP A 320 2.95 -12.38 -10.65
N LEU A 321 1.68 -12.06 -10.88
CA LEU A 321 0.90 -12.61 -11.99
C LEU A 321 1.40 -12.13 -13.36
N ARG A 322 2.14 -11.02 -13.40
CA ARG A 322 2.72 -10.46 -14.61
C ARG A 322 4.01 -9.69 -14.31
N ALA A 323 4.95 -9.71 -15.25
CA ALA A 323 6.13 -8.86 -15.18
C ALA A 323 5.72 -7.38 -15.23
N ARG A 324 6.41 -6.53 -14.45
CA ARG A 324 6.22 -5.08 -14.45
C ARG A 324 7.34 -4.38 -15.21
N LYS A 325 7.13 -3.11 -15.54
CA LYS A 325 8.07 -2.31 -16.34
C LYS A 325 9.44 -2.24 -15.67
N SER A 326 9.46 -2.09 -14.36
CA SER A 326 10.70 -2.00 -13.57
C SER A 326 11.56 -3.26 -13.63
N TRP A 327 10.97 -4.45 -13.89
CA TRP A 327 11.72 -5.70 -13.84
C TRP A 327 12.88 -5.75 -14.84
N ALA A 328 12.68 -5.17 -16.02
CA ALA A 328 13.70 -5.09 -17.07
C ALA A 328 14.88 -4.17 -16.71
N SER A 329 14.70 -3.26 -15.76
CA SER A 329 15.75 -2.34 -15.29
C SER A 329 16.63 -2.94 -14.21
N PHE A 330 16.20 -4.03 -13.57
CA PHE A 330 17.00 -4.69 -12.54
C PHE A 330 18.10 -5.56 -13.14
N GLY A 331 19.24 -5.62 -12.47
CA GLY A 331 20.39 -6.43 -12.91
C GLY A 331 20.05 -7.93 -13.02
N PRO A 332 20.89 -8.70 -13.73
CA PRO A 332 20.62 -10.12 -14.06
C PRO A 332 20.42 -10.99 -12.82
N GLU A 333 21.12 -10.68 -11.72
CA GLU A 333 20.95 -11.35 -10.43
C GLU A 333 19.50 -11.26 -9.94
N THR A 334 18.91 -10.06 -9.94
CA THR A 334 17.51 -9.86 -9.52
C THR A 334 16.52 -10.36 -10.54
N ALA A 335 16.76 -10.14 -11.85
CA ALA A 335 15.86 -10.59 -12.90
C ALA A 335 15.62 -12.11 -12.85
N SER A 336 16.66 -12.90 -12.50
CA SER A 336 16.54 -14.35 -12.31
C SER A 336 15.71 -14.77 -11.09
N ARG A 337 15.45 -13.86 -10.16
CA ARG A 337 14.69 -14.07 -8.91
C ARG A 337 13.25 -13.56 -8.98
N LEU A 338 12.90 -12.84 -10.04
CA LEU A 338 11.55 -12.35 -10.29
C LEU A 338 10.82 -13.30 -11.23
N GLN A 339 9.67 -13.82 -10.79
CA GLN A 339 8.95 -14.88 -11.48
C GLN A 339 7.51 -14.47 -11.79
N VAL A 340 7.13 -14.65 -13.06
CA VAL A 340 5.74 -14.53 -13.48
C VAL A 340 5.07 -15.87 -13.25
N GLN A 341 4.31 -15.97 -12.17
CA GLN A 341 3.66 -17.21 -11.80
C GLN A 341 2.30 -16.94 -11.17
N ALA A 342 1.31 -17.72 -11.60
CA ALA A 342 0.03 -17.78 -10.94
C ALA A 342 0.05 -18.80 -9.81
N LEU A 343 -0.43 -18.38 -8.64
CA LEU A 343 -0.54 -19.23 -7.47
C LEU A 343 -2.02 -19.59 -7.28
N ASP A 344 -2.34 -20.86 -7.48
CA ASP A 344 -3.68 -21.38 -7.21
C ASP A 344 -3.72 -22.02 -5.82
N PHE A 345 -4.21 -21.26 -4.85
CA PHE A 345 -4.38 -21.72 -3.48
C PHE A 345 -5.64 -22.58 -3.28
N THR A 346 -6.54 -22.66 -4.28
CA THR A 346 -7.75 -23.50 -4.19
C THR A 346 -7.46 -24.98 -4.37
N SER A 347 -6.29 -25.29 -4.94
CA SER A 347 -5.76 -26.66 -5.06
C SER A 347 -5.22 -27.24 -3.75
N ILE A 348 -5.05 -26.42 -2.71
CA ILE A 348 -4.53 -26.86 -1.42
C ILE A 348 -5.54 -27.78 -0.74
N GLN A 349 -5.11 -28.99 -0.39
CA GLN A 349 -5.92 -29.96 0.33
C GLN A 349 -5.26 -30.32 1.65
N TYR A 350 -6.06 -30.57 2.68
CA TYR A 350 -5.55 -31.07 3.95
C TYR A 350 -5.71 -32.58 4.03
N ASP A 351 -4.60 -33.29 4.23
CA ASP A 351 -4.60 -34.72 4.48
C ASP A 351 -4.56 -34.96 5.98
N ALA A 352 -5.72 -35.33 6.53
CA ALA A 352 -5.89 -35.64 7.95
C ALA A 352 -5.06 -36.84 8.42
N SER A 353 -4.69 -37.76 7.53
CA SER A 353 -3.92 -38.95 7.88
C SER A 353 -2.44 -38.63 8.12
N THR A 354 -1.90 -37.65 7.39
CA THR A 354 -0.49 -37.24 7.47
C THR A 354 -0.30 -35.92 8.22
N ASN A 355 -1.40 -35.23 8.58
CA ASN A 355 -1.41 -33.89 9.16
C ASN A 355 -0.59 -32.90 8.32
N GLN A 356 -0.77 -32.98 7.00
CA GLN A 356 -0.04 -32.18 6.01
C GLN A 356 -0.99 -31.59 4.99
N PHE A 357 -0.61 -30.41 4.49
CA PHE A 357 -1.25 -29.81 3.33
C PHE A 357 -0.56 -30.30 2.05
N THR A 358 -1.35 -30.75 1.09
CA THR A 358 -0.94 -31.17 -0.26
C THR A 358 -1.45 -30.16 -1.29
N GLY A 359 -0.92 -30.18 -2.52
CA GLY A 359 -1.28 -29.22 -3.56
C GLY A 359 -0.69 -27.81 -3.36
N LEU A 360 0.19 -27.62 -2.36
CA LEU A 360 0.95 -26.39 -2.20
C LEU A 360 1.93 -26.20 -3.37
N PRO A 361 1.98 -25.01 -3.99
CA PRO A 361 3.01 -24.69 -4.96
C PRO A 361 4.41 -24.87 -4.35
N ASP A 362 5.28 -25.65 -5.01
CA ASP A 362 6.65 -25.95 -4.54
C ASP A 362 7.45 -24.69 -4.17
N ILE A 363 7.13 -23.57 -4.83
CA ILE A 363 7.78 -22.28 -4.59
C ILE A 363 7.55 -21.73 -3.18
N LEU A 364 6.48 -22.14 -2.49
CA LEU A 364 6.13 -21.71 -1.14
C LEU A 364 6.88 -22.47 -0.04
N GLY A 365 7.76 -23.39 -0.42
CA GLY A 365 8.67 -24.06 0.48
C GLY A 365 8.32 -25.54 0.72
N SER A 366 9.07 -26.13 1.64
CA SER A 366 8.98 -27.54 2.00
C SER A 366 8.53 -27.68 3.45
N HIS A 367 7.90 -28.81 3.79
CA HIS A 367 7.59 -29.18 5.18
C HIS A 367 8.85 -29.40 6.05
N ASP A 368 10.04 -29.37 5.46
CA ASP A 368 11.34 -29.43 6.12
C ASP A 368 11.68 -28.11 6.86
N PRO A 369 11.83 -28.12 8.21
CA PRO A 369 12.18 -26.94 8.99
C PRO A 369 13.50 -26.26 8.57
N SER A 370 14.45 -27.03 8.03
CA SER A 370 15.74 -26.51 7.56
C SER A 370 15.64 -25.75 6.23
N LYS A 371 14.48 -25.82 5.57
CA LYS A 371 14.17 -25.11 4.31
C LYS A 371 12.97 -24.19 4.46
N ARG A 372 12.60 -23.85 5.69
CA ARG A 372 11.47 -22.97 5.98
C ARG A 372 11.68 -21.61 5.34
N VAL A 373 10.70 -21.17 4.57
CA VAL A 373 10.70 -19.85 3.93
C VAL A 373 10.06 -18.79 4.83
N PHE A 374 10.33 -17.52 4.52
CA PHE A 374 9.60 -16.38 5.08
C PHE A 374 8.74 -15.73 3.99
N LEU A 375 7.42 -15.67 4.19
CA LEU A 375 6.49 -15.07 3.23
C LEU A 375 6.35 -13.57 3.49
N ILE A 376 6.41 -12.76 2.44
CA ILE A 376 6.20 -11.32 2.48
C ILE A 376 4.97 -11.01 1.65
N GLY A 377 4.02 -10.31 2.25
CA GLY A 377 2.88 -9.70 1.58
C GLY A 377 2.98 -8.19 1.70
N ASN A 378 3.87 -7.56 0.92
CA ASN A 378 4.02 -6.12 0.90
C ASN A 378 2.90 -5.50 0.06
N HIS A 379 1.88 -4.92 0.70
CA HIS A 379 0.76 -4.32 -0.01
C HIS A 379 0.10 -5.27 -1.02
N ALA A 380 0.01 -6.56 -0.65
CA ALA A 380 -0.35 -7.66 -1.53
C ALA A 380 -1.83 -7.71 -1.95
N ASP A 381 -2.56 -6.59 -1.82
CA ASP A 381 -3.94 -6.41 -2.25
C ASP A 381 -4.87 -7.59 -1.85
N GLU A 382 -5.39 -8.31 -2.85
CA GLU A 382 -6.32 -9.44 -2.72
C GLU A 382 -5.71 -10.60 -1.92
N LEU A 383 -4.38 -10.71 -1.86
CA LEU A 383 -3.65 -11.76 -1.15
C LEU A 383 -3.42 -11.45 0.33
N THR A 384 -3.62 -10.21 0.76
CA THR A 384 -3.49 -9.79 2.17
C THR A 384 -4.15 -10.76 3.16
N PRO A 385 -5.44 -11.14 2.99
CA PRO A 385 -6.07 -12.11 3.88
C PRO A 385 -5.59 -13.55 3.69
N TRP A 386 -5.04 -13.89 2.53
CA TRP A 386 -4.52 -15.23 2.26
C TRP A 386 -3.18 -15.48 2.92
N MET A 387 -2.38 -14.44 3.20
CA MET A 387 -1.05 -14.55 3.81
C MET A 387 -0.99 -15.47 5.04
N PRO A 388 -1.83 -15.31 6.09
CA PRO A 388 -1.81 -16.21 7.24
C PRO A 388 -2.22 -17.65 6.88
N LEU A 389 -3.18 -17.86 5.97
CA LEU A 389 -3.58 -19.22 5.56
C LEU A 389 -2.46 -19.94 4.82
N ILE A 390 -1.85 -19.25 3.85
CA ILE A 390 -0.74 -19.80 3.06
C ILE A 390 0.46 -20.08 3.96
N ALA A 391 0.78 -19.16 4.87
CA ALA A 391 1.87 -19.35 5.83
C ALA A 391 1.63 -20.56 6.73
N HIS A 392 0.40 -20.77 7.21
CA HIS A 392 0.05 -21.96 7.98
C HIS A 392 0.23 -23.23 7.16
N ALA A 393 -0.34 -23.27 5.95
CA ALA A 393 -0.29 -24.44 5.08
C ALA A 393 1.16 -24.80 4.71
N ALA A 394 1.98 -23.80 4.38
CA ALA A 394 3.39 -23.95 4.05
C ALA A 394 4.32 -24.10 5.27
N ARG A 395 3.78 -24.04 6.50
CA ARG A 395 4.56 -24.02 7.76
C ARG A 395 5.65 -22.93 7.78
N ALA A 396 5.33 -21.80 7.18
CA ALA A 396 6.21 -20.65 6.99
C ALA A 396 5.94 -19.56 8.02
N ASP A 397 6.97 -18.74 8.26
CA ASP A 397 6.81 -17.46 8.96
C ASP A 397 6.37 -16.40 7.94
N PHE A 398 5.71 -15.32 8.37
CA PHE A 398 5.26 -14.29 7.43
C PHE A 398 5.24 -12.86 7.99
N LEU A 399 5.29 -11.90 7.08
CA LEU A 399 4.92 -10.50 7.27
C LEU A 399 3.87 -10.11 6.23
N SER A 400 2.80 -9.42 6.65
CA SER A 400 1.75 -8.89 5.77
C SER A 400 1.49 -7.42 6.08
N ILE A 401 1.49 -6.57 5.05
CA ILE A 401 1.31 -5.11 5.17
C ILE A 401 -0.01 -4.71 4.48
N PRO A 402 -1.15 -4.73 5.19
CA PRO A 402 -2.47 -4.47 4.62
C PRO A 402 -2.67 -3.01 4.18
N CYS A 403 -2.85 -2.80 2.87
CA CYS A 403 -3.26 -1.51 2.31
C CYS A 403 -4.69 -1.50 1.78
N CYS A 404 -5.22 -2.61 1.25
CA CYS A 404 -6.50 -2.65 0.54
C CYS A 404 -7.54 -3.51 1.27
N PHE A 405 -8.82 -3.15 1.14
CA PHE A 405 -9.92 -3.84 1.81
C PHE A 405 -10.40 -5.07 1.04
N TRP A 406 -9.72 -6.19 1.23
CA TRP A 406 -10.09 -7.47 0.62
C TRP A 406 -10.39 -8.53 1.68
N ALA A 407 -11.56 -9.15 1.54
CA ALA A 407 -11.86 -10.46 2.09
C ALA A 407 -11.30 -11.56 1.15
N LEU A 408 -11.44 -12.83 1.52
CA LEU A 408 -10.85 -13.95 0.76
C LEU A 408 -11.34 -14.03 -0.70
N ASP A 409 -12.59 -13.69 -0.96
CA ASP A 409 -13.18 -13.79 -2.30
C ASP A 409 -13.61 -12.44 -2.88
N SER A 410 -13.71 -11.38 -2.08
CA SER A 410 -14.37 -10.14 -2.46
C SER A 410 -13.86 -8.95 -1.67
N ARG A 411 -14.25 -7.72 -2.03
CA ARG A 411 -13.93 -6.53 -1.23
C ARG A 411 -14.53 -6.69 0.16
N PHE A 412 -13.72 -6.43 1.19
CA PHE A 412 -14.15 -6.52 2.58
C PHE A 412 -15.21 -5.47 2.90
N HIS A 413 -16.35 -5.91 3.44
CA HIS A 413 -17.39 -5.02 3.92
C HIS A 413 -17.71 -5.35 5.38
N ALA A 414 -17.39 -4.42 6.26
CA ALA A 414 -17.53 -4.55 7.70
C ALA A 414 -18.95 -4.86 8.24
N GLN A 415 -19.96 -4.79 7.37
CA GLN A 415 -21.37 -5.08 7.67
C GLN A 415 -21.81 -6.48 7.20
N LYS A 416 -21.03 -7.18 6.37
CA LYS A 416 -21.36 -8.52 5.88
C LYS A 416 -20.92 -9.57 6.90
N ARG A 417 -21.87 -10.38 7.40
CA ARG A 417 -21.59 -11.44 8.40
C ARG A 417 -20.60 -12.51 7.90
N ARG A 418 -20.58 -12.80 6.59
CA ARG A 418 -19.68 -13.81 5.99
C ARG A 418 -18.20 -13.41 6.04
N ASP A 419 -17.92 -12.11 6.10
CA ASP A 419 -16.57 -11.57 6.14
C ASP A 419 -16.00 -11.55 7.57
N MET A 420 -16.66 -12.16 8.56
CA MET A 420 -16.27 -12.13 9.98
C MET A 420 -16.39 -13.53 10.61
N PRO A 421 -15.51 -14.49 10.26
CA PRO A 421 -15.54 -15.83 10.85
C PRO A 421 -15.13 -15.78 12.33
N GLY A 422 -15.88 -16.47 13.18
CA GLY A 422 -15.64 -16.61 14.62
C GLY A 422 -16.94 -16.83 15.42
N PRO A 423 -16.93 -17.64 16.49
CA PRO A 423 -18.09 -17.84 17.33
C PRO A 423 -18.42 -16.51 18.00
N ASP A 424 -19.62 -15.99 17.73
CA ASP A 424 -20.21 -14.81 18.38
C ASP A 424 -19.84 -13.39 17.90
N CYS A 425 -19.31 -13.24 16.68
CA CYS A 425 -19.12 -11.90 16.07
C CYS A 425 -20.45 -11.19 15.70
N SER A 426 -21.59 -11.88 15.82
CA SER A 426 -22.92 -11.33 15.53
C SER A 426 -23.55 -10.55 16.68
N ALA A 427 -23.04 -10.68 17.91
CA ALA A 427 -23.63 -10.04 19.09
C ALA A 427 -22.92 -8.72 19.47
N HIS A 428 -21.62 -8.56 19.19
CA HIS A 428 -20.91 -7.33 19.52
C HIS A 428 -19.88 -6.93 18.45
N PRO A 429 -20.07 -5.77 17.76
CA PRO A 429 -19.03 -5.16 16.91
C PRO A 429 -17.89 -4.51 17.73
N SER A 430 -17.81 -4.83 19.02
CA SER A 430 -16.84 -4.33 19.99
C SER A 430 -15.93 -5.49 20.37
N PRO A 431 -14.63 -5.25 20.61
CA PRO A 431 -13.74 -6.24 21.21
C PRO A 431 -14.38 -6.86 22.45
N SER A 432 -14.56 -8.19 22.47
CA SER A 432 -15.20 -8.91 23.59
C SER A 432 -14.21 -9.72 24.41
N GLU A 433 -13.14 -10.18 23.77
CA GLU A 433 -12.06 -10.93 24.39
C GLU A 433 -10.94 -10.00 24.91
N PRO A 434 -10.25 -10.35 26.02
CA PRO A 434 -9.16 -9.54 26.56
C PRO A 434 -8.06 -9.20 25.55
N TRP A 435 -7.74 -10.13 24.64
CA TRP A 435 -6.73 -9.93 23.60
C TRP A 435 -7.18 -8.96 22.51
N GLU A 436 -8.48 -8.96 22.18
CA GLU A 436 -9.04 -8.04 21.20
C GLU A 436 -9.10 -6.62 21.77
N LEU A 437 -9.39 -6.49 23.06
CA LEU A 437 -9.36 -5.21 23.77
C LEU A 437 -7.94 -4.64 23.78
N ALA A 438 -6.95 -5.46 24.13
CA ALA A 438 -5.56 -5.02 24.11
C ALA A 438 -5.05 -4.69 22.69
N LEU A 439 -5.46 -5.47 21.69
CA LEU A 439 -5.18 -5.15 20.29
C LEU A 439 -5.89 -3.85 19.87
N ALA A 440 -7.12 -3.64 20.31
CA ALA A 440 -7.88 -2.43 20.01
C ALA A 440 -7.26 -1.19 20.67
N ASP A 441 -6.76 -1.31 21.89
CA ASP A 441 -6.00 -0.26 22.57
C ASP A 441 -4.70 0.05 21.81
N ARG A 442 -4.07 -0.97 21.22
CA ARG A 442 -2.86 -0.79 20.39
C ARG A 442 -3.18 -0.16 19.03
N LEU A 443 -4.28 -0.56 18.43
CA LEU A 443 -4.82 -0.03 17.18
C LEU A 443 -5.71 1.20 17.40
N HIS A 444 -5.65 1.84 18.57
CA HIS A 444 -6.58 2.90 18.95
C HIS A 444 -6.52 4.11 17.99
N SER A 445 -5.35 4.40 17.39
CA SER A 445 -5.21 5.38 16.30
C SER A 445 -5.99 5.01 15.03
N VAL A 446 -6.10 3.72 14.74
CA VAL A 446 -6.71 3.12 13.55
C VAL A 446 -8.21 2.96 13.74
N LEU A 447 -8.64 2.57 14.95
CA LEU A 447 -10.04 2.36 15.30
C LEU A 447 -10.78 3.69 15.51
N GLY A 448 -10.07 4.76 15.90
CA GLY A 448 -10.70 6.06 16.14
C GLY A 448 -11.38 6.11 17.51
N GLY A 449 -10.65 6.61 18.50
CA GLY A 449 -11.16 7.14 19.78
C GLY A 449 -10.06 8.01 20.40
N THR A 450 -10.27 8.99 21.27
CA THR A 450 -11.45 9.62 21.89
C THR A 450 -11.38 11.14 21.69
N ALA A 451 -12.54 11.81 21.60
CA ALA A 451 -12.74 13.09 22.27
C ALA A 451 -13.03 12.78 23.75
N ASP A 452 -12.42 13.55 24.62
CA ASP A 452 -12.16 13.26 26.03
C ASP A 452 -13.42 13.01 26.88
N ALA A 453 -13.34 12.03 27.78
CA ALA A 453 -14.31 11.83 28.87
C ALA A 453 -14.38 13.02 29.85
N HIS A 454 -13.49 14.00 29.72
CA HIS A 454 -13.44 15.24 30.52
C HIS A 454 -13.90 16.50 29.75
N SER A 455 -14.20 16.39 28.44
CA SER A 455 -14.94 17.46 27.77
C SER A 455 -16.39 17.38 28.28
N GLY A 456 -16.88 18.42 28.94
CA GLY A 456 -18.27 18.53 29.43
C GLY A 456 -19.35 18.47 28.35
N THR A 457 -19.03 18.00 27.15
CA THR A 457 -19.92 17.80 26.02
C THR A 457 -20.43 16.36 25.97
N LYS A 458 -21.69 16.19 26.40
CA LYS A 458 -22.61 15.07 26.17
C LYS A 458 -22.04 13.65 26.33
N ARG A 459 -22.44 13.01 27.44
CA ARG A 459 -22.41 11.56 27.68
C ARG A 459 -22.48 10.70 26.40
N GLY A 460 -21.45 9.90 26.17
CA GLY A 460 -21.62 8.49 25.80
C GLY A 460 -21.90 8.15 24.34
N VAL A 461 -21.18 8.71 23.37
CA VAL A 461 -21.09 8.08 22.04
C VAL A 461 -19.81 7.26 21.98
N LYS A 462 -19.91 5.93 22.20
CA LYS A 462 -18.85 4.99 21.79
C LYS A 462 -18.69 5.15 20.29
N GLN A 463 -17.65 5.86 19.83
CA GLN A 463 -17.37 5.95 18.41
C GLN A 463 -17.02 4.56 17.89
N GLN A 464 -17.74 4.14 16.86
CA GLN A 464 -17.55 2.84 16.22
C GLN A 464 -16.19 2.81 15.53
N PRO A 465 -15.49 1.65 15.54
CA PRO A 465 -14.20 1.52 14.89
C PRO A 465 -14.27 1.90 13.40
N SER A 466 -13.28 2.64 12.91
CA SER A 466 -13.17 3.00 11.48
C SER A 466 -13.20 1.74 10.60
N GLN A 467 -13.59 1.88 9.33
CA GLN A 467 -13.57 0.75 8.38
C GLN A 467 -12.20 0.07 8.31
N TYR A 468 -11.11 0.86 8.39
CA TYR A 468 -9.75 0.34 8.44
C TYR A 468 -9.46 -0.41 9.74
N GLY A 469 -9.85 0.14 10.88
CA GLY A 469 -9.69 -0.56 12.15
C GLY A 469 -10.48 -1.87 12.24
N ARG A 470 -11.70 -1.91 11.68
CA ARG A 470 -12.49 -3.15 11.59
C ARG A 470 -11.84 -4.19 10.69
N TYR A 471 -11.23 -3.75 9.60
CA TYR A 471 -10.47 -4.62 8.70
C TYR A 471 -9.24 -5.21 9.40
N MET A 472 -8.47 -4.39 10.12
CA MET A 472 -7.32 -4.83 10.90
C MET A 472 -7.71 -5.86 11.97
N LEU A 473 -8.80 -5.63 12.69
CA LEU A 473 -9.31 -6.59 13.69
C LEU A 473 -9.73 -7.92 13.04
N TRP A 474 -10.35 -7.86 11.86
CA TRP A 474 -10.69 -9.06 11.10
C TRP A 474 -9.44 -9.86 10.67
N LEU A 475 -8.42 -9.19 10.12
CA LEU A 475 -7.16 -9.82 9.76
C LEU A 475 -6.46 -10.45 10.97
N ALA A 476 -6.50 -9.78 12.12
CA ALA A 476 -5.96 -10.30 13.38
C ALA A 476 -6.67 -11.60 13.81
N ARG A 477 -8.00 -11.65 13.70
CA ARG A 477 -8.79 -12.87 13.98
C ARG A 477 -8.42 -13.99 13.01
N LEU A 478 -8.24 -13.67 11.73
CA LEU A 478 -7.84 -14.64 10.71
C LEU A 478 -6.46 -15.22 11.00
N GLN A 479 -5.48 -14.38 11.32
CA GLN A 479 -4.13 -14.77 11.73
C GLN A 479 -4.15 -15.68 12.96
N ARG A 480 -4.91 -15.30 13.99
CA ARG A 480 -5.07 -16.13 15.20
C ARG A 480 -5.76 -17.46 14.89
N GLY A 481 -6.77 -17.45 14.03
CA GLY A 481 -7.46 -18.66 13.56
C GLY A 481 -6.52 -19.62 12.82
N CYS A 482 -5.48 -19.09 12.16
CA CYS A 482 -4.42 -19.87 11.53
C CYS A 482 -3.32 -20.31 12.53
N GLY A 483 -3.54 -20.17 13.84
CA GLY A 483 -2.63 -20.63 14.88
C GLY A 483 -1.41 -19.74 15.14
N PHE A 484 -1.38 -18.52 14.61
CA PHE A 484 -0.31 -17.55 14.87
C PHE A 484 -0.64 -16.64 16.06
N GLY A 485 0.39 -16.19 16.78
CA GLY A 485 0.26 -15.02 17.66
C GLY A 485 -0.05 -13.77 16.84
N VAL A 486 -0.78 -12.80 17.41
CA VAL A 486 -1.14 -11.55 16.71
C VAL A 486 -0.11 -10.47 17.05
N ASP A 487 1.00 -10.48 16.34
CA ASP A 487 2.03 -9.45 16.44
C ASP A 487 1.78 -8.38 15.36
N VAL A 488 1.61 -7.11 15.77
CA VAL A 488 1.40 -5.95 14.88
C VAL A 488 2.46 -4.88 15.11
N GLU A 489 2.93 -4.21 14.07
CA GLU A 489 3.91 -3.11 14.17
C GLU A 489 3.45 -1.92 13.33
N ALA A 490 3.63 -0.70 13.85
CA ALA A 490 3.50 0.51 13.06
C ALA A 490 4.86 0.82 12.42
N LEU A 491 5.00 0.51 11.13
CA LEU A 491 6.26 0.67 10.40
C LEU A 491 6.64 2.14 10.23
N ARG A 492 7.94 2.44 10.30
CA ARG A 492 8.52 3.76 10.05
C ARG A 492 8.71 4.03 8.55
N ILE A 493 7.61 3.98 7.81
CA ILE A 493 7.56 4.17 6.35
C ILE A 493 6.60 5.31 5.99
N PRO A 494 6.79 6.00 4.85
CA PRO A 494 5.95 7.12 4.41
C PRO A 494 4.58 6.67 3.83
N SER A 495 3.81 5.91 4.63
CA SER A 495 2.51 5.38 4.25
C SER A 495 1.41 5.74 5.26
N THR A 496 0.22 6.04 4.77
CA THR A 496 -0.97 6.26 5.61
C THR A 496 -1.54 4.97 6.20
N ARG A 497 -1.12 3.81 5.67
CA ARG A 497 -1.48 2.46 6.12
C ARG A 497 -0.20 1.67 6.38
N ASN A 498 0.54 2.10 7.38
CA ASN A 498 1.87 1.60 7.75
C ASN A 498 1.86 0.44 8.75
N TRP A 499 0.73 -0.22 8.98
CA TRP A 499 0.67 -1.34 9.91
C TRP A 499 1.08 -2.63 9.23
N ALA A 500 1.89 -3.43 9.93
CA ALA A 500 2.29 -4.76 9.49
C ALA A 500 1.85 -5.81 10.52
N PHE A 501 1.41 -6.96 10.01
CA PHE A 501 1.15 -8.18 10.76
C PHE A 501 2.31 -9.14 10.58
N ALA A 502 2.88 -9.64 11.67
CA ALA A 502 3.91 -10.67 11.65
C ALA A 502 3.38 -11.94 12.31
N GLY A 503 3.72 -13.10 11.74
CA GLY A 503 3.37 -14.40 12.30
C GLY A 503 4.56 -15.35 12.28
N LYS A 504 4.84 -15.98 13.42
CA LYS A 504 5.85 -17.03 13.57
C LYS A 504 5.18 -18.39 13.71
N TYR A 505 5.59 -19.35 12.88
CA TYR A 505 5.13 -20.72 12.93
C TYR A 505 5.89 -21.51 14.01
N PHE A 506 5.13 -22.14 14.89
CA PHE A 506 5.65 -23.03 15.93
C PHE A 506 5.23 -24.47 15.64
N SER A 507 6.22 -25.36 15.54
CA SER A 507 6.03 -26.79 15.29
C SER A 507 5.56 -27.58 16.52
N ASP A 508 5.84 -27.08 17.72
CA ASP A 508 5.44 -27.72 18.98
C ASP A 508 4.50 -26.81 19.79
N VAL A 509 3.42 -27.40 20.32
CA VAL A 509 2.48 -26.75 21.25
C VAL A 509 3.21 -26.31 22.52
N ALA A 510 4.20 -27.06 23.01
CA ALA A 510 5.00 -26.68 24.17
C ALA A 510 5.82 -25.40 23.92
N ASP A 511 6.35 -25.22 22.71
CA ASP A 511 7.08 -24.00 22.33
C ASP A 511 6.13 -22.81 22.11
N ARG A 512 4.90 -23.04 21.64
CA ARG A 512 3.82 -22.03 21.63
C ARG A 512 3.51 -21.55 23.05
N VAL A 513 3.38 -22.47 24.00
CA VAL A 513 3.12 -22.16 25.40
C VAL A 513 4.33 -21.45 26.03
N ARG A 514 5.56 -21.91 25.79
CA ARG A 514 6.78 -21.23 26.28
C ARG A 514 6.91 -19.81 25.74
N ALA A 515 6.65 -19.59 24.46
CA ALA A 515 6.63 -18.26 23.85
C ALA A 515 5.56 -17.36 24.51
N SER A 516 4.41 -17.93 24.89
CA SER A 516 3.37 -17.19 25.62
C SER A 516 3.68 -16.88 27.09
N THR A 517 4.52 -17.70 27.73
CA THR A 517 4.91 -17.53 29.14
C THR A 517 6.27 -16.87 29.34
N GLY A 518 7.06 -16.73 28.28
CA GLY A 518 8.44 -16.26 28.31
C GLY A 518 8.54 -14.75 28.43
N ARG A 519 8.90 -14.26 29.61
CA ARG A 519 9.26 -12.85 29.85
C ARG A 519 10.37 -12.38 28.88
N ARG A 520 9.98 -11.71 27.79
CA ARG A 520 10.76 -10.63 27.15
C ARG A 520 9.80 -9.58 26.60
N GLY A 521 9.74 -8.44 27.29
CA GLY A 521 9.07 -7.22 26.86
C GLY A 521 7.60 -7.08 27.29
N PRO A 522 7.20 -5.95 27.90
CA PRO A 522 5.78 -5.63 28.03
C PRO A 522 5.28 -5.23 26.63
N LYS A 523 4.58 -6.10 25.88
CA LYS A 523 3.68 -5.77 24.74
C LYS A 523 3.36 -6.90 23.72
N SER A 524 3.92 -8.11 23.81
CA SER A 524 3.43 -9.18 22.91
C SER A 524 2.19 -9.85 23.48
N LEU A 525 1.10 -9.87 22.70
CA LEU A 525 -0.16 -10.52 23.01
C LEU A 525 -0.09 -12.01 22.65
N TYR A 526 0.87 -12.73 23.23
CA TYR A 526 0.85 -14.19 23.17
C TYR A 526 -0.19 -14.71 24.16
N LEU A 527 -1.42 -14.90 23.69
CA LEU A 527 -2.44 -15.63 24.44
C LEU A 527 -2.65 -16.98 23.78
N THR A 528 -2.42 -18.04 24.54
CA THR A 528 -2.61 -19.44 24.15
C THR A 528 -4.01 -19.67 23.57
N PRO A 529 -4.16 -20.39 22.45
CA PRO A 529 -5.45 -20.97 22.09
C PRO A 529 -5.82 -21.99 23.16
N HIS A 530 -6.88 -21.72 23.92
CA HIS A 530 -7.50 -22.72 24.76
C HIS A 530 -8.34 -23.66 23.88
N HIS A 531 -8.15 -24.96 24.08
CA HIS A 531 -9.04 -26.08 23.70
C HIS A 531 -9.05 -26.65 22.27
N SER A 532 -9.23 -27.98 22.25
CA SER A 532 -9.30 -28.90 21.11
C SER A 532 -10.43 -28.63 20.11
N SER A 533 -11.36 -27.72 20.41
CA SER A 533 -12.41 -27.26 19.49
C SER A 533 -11.89 -26.31 18.39
N PHE A 534 -10.65 -25.79 18.52
CA PHE A 534 -10.02 -24.95 17.50
C PHE A 534 -9.50 -25.73 16.29
N ILE A 535 -9.19 -27.02 16.44
CA ILE A 535 -8.71 -27.89 15.35
C ILE A 535 -9.82 -28.12 14.29
N GLU A 536 -11.10 -28.10 14.70
CA GLU A 536 -12.23 -28.17 13.75
C GLU A 536 -12.39 -26.86 12.95
N PHE A 537 -12.01 -25.71 13.51
CA PHE A 537 -12.01 -24.41 12.84
C PHE A 537 -10.89 -24.27 11.80
N GLU A 538 -9.72 -24.91 12.05
CA GLU A 538 -8.61 -25.02 11.09
C GLU A 538 -9.04 -25.73 9.79
N LEU A 539 -9.93 -26.73 9.90
CA LEU A 539 -10.51 -27.46 8.78
C LEU A 539 -11.61 -26.68 8.07
N GLU A 540 -12.56 -26.07 8.79
CA GLU A 540 -13.72 -25.40 8.18
C GLU A 540 -13.33 -24.14 7.38
N LEU A 541 -12.32 -23.39 7.83
CA LEU A 541 -11.83 -22.18 7.15
C LEU A 541 -11.09 -22.51 5.83
N VAL A 542 -10.24 -23.55 5.85
CA VAL A 542 -9.55 -24.05 4.65
C VAL A 542 -10.52 -24.76 3.72
N MET A 543 -11.45 -25.56 4.24
CA MET A 543 -12.50 -26.23 3.46
C MET A 543 -13.50 -25.24 2.84
N ALA A 544 -13.81 -24.12 3.51
CA ALA A 544 -14.61 -23.05 2.93
C ALA A 544 -13.87 -22.32 1.80
N ALA A 545 -12.54 -22.24 1.86
CA ALA A 545 -11.70 -21.69 0.80
C ALA A 545 -11.54 -22.65 -0.40
N THR A 546 -11.71 -23.96 -0.21
CA THR A 546 -11.37 -25.01 -1.20
C THR A 546 -12.58 -25.85 -1.66
N ALA A 547 -13.80 -25.58 -1.19
CA ALA A 547 -14.98 -26.34 -1.59
C ALA A 547 -15.26 -26.21 -3.11
N GLY A 548 -15.05 -27.31 -3.84
CA GLY A 548 -15.13 -27.49 -5.30
C GLY A 548 -16.46 -27.19 -5.99
N ARG A 549 -16.96 -25.96 -5.81
CA ARG A 549 -17.83 -25.25 -6.76
C ARG A 549 -16.92 -24.48 -7.71
N PRO A 550 -17.33 -24.13 -8.96
CA PRO A 550 -16.58 -23.17 -9.75
C PRO A 550 -16.28 -21.97 -8.85
N SER A 551 -15.00 -21.65 -8.66
CA SER A 551 -14.61 -20.74 -7.60
C SER A 551 -15.36 -19.42 -7.79
N ALA A 552 -15.80 -18.78 -6.69
CA ALA A 552 -16.43 -17.47 -6.80
C ALA A 552 -15.53 -16.48 -7.60
N MET A 553 -14.22 -16.72 -7.58
CA MET A 553 -13.19 -16.04 -8.38
C MET A 553 -13.33 -16.31 -9.90
N THR A 554 -13.56 -17.56 -10.31
CA THR A 554 -13.80 -17.92 -11.72
C THR A 554 -15.04 -17.20 -12.27
N LEU A 555 -16.16 -17.25 -11.53
CA LEU A 555 -17.39 -16.57 -11.93
C LEU A 555 -17.22 -15.05 -11.97
N LYS A 556 -16.54 -14.45 -10.98
CA LYS A 556 -16.22 -13.01 -10.98
C LYS A 556 -15.31 -12.63 -12.13
N ARG A 557 -14.35 -13.50 -12.48
CA ARG A 557 -13.50 -13.30 -13.64
C ARG A 557 -14.31 -13.30 -14.93
N ILE A 558 -15.18 -14.30 -15.13
CA ILE A 558 -16.07 -14.38 -16.29
C ILE A 558 -16.98 -13.14 -16.37
N GLN A 559 -17.56 -12.70 -15.25
CA GLN A 559 -18.35 -11.46 -15.18
C GLN A 559 -17.53 -10.22 -15.54
N LYS A 560 -16.27 -10.16 -15.11
CA LYS A 560 -15.36 -9.08 -15.49
C LYS A 560 -15.05 -9.11 -16.98
N GLU A 561 -14.77 -10.27 -17.58
CA GLU A 561 -14.59 -10.40 -19.03
C GLU A 561 -15.83 -9.84 -19.76
N MET A 562 -17.04 -10.23 -19.35
CA MET A 562 -18.29 -9.70 -19.93
C MET A 562 -18.41 -8.18 -19.81
N LYS A 563 -18.03 -7.60 -18.65
CA LYS A 563 -18.08 -6.16 -18.43
C LYS A 563 -17.03 -5.43 -19.26
N ASP A 564 -15.81 -5.94 -19.32
CA ASP A 564 -14.71 -5.34 -20.06
C ASP A 564 -15.05 -5.32 -21.56
N LEU A 565 -15.63 -6.41 -22.10
CA LEU A 565 -16.12 -6.49 -23.49
C LEU A 565 -17.22 -5.46 -23.83
N GLN A 566 -18.00 -4.98 -22.87
CA GLN A 566 -18.98 -3.91 -23.11
C GLN A 566 -18.33 -2.53 -23.28
N SER A 567 -17.12 -2.37 -22.75
CA SER A 567 -16.38 -1.11 -22.78
C SER A 567 -15.28 -1.06 -23.84
N GLU A 568 -14.85 -2.21 -24.34
CA GLU A 568 -13.79 -2.33 -25.35
C GLU A 568 -14.34 -2.12 -26.77
N ASP A 569 -13.55 -1.45 -27.62
CA ASP A 569 -13.82 -1.38 -29.05
C ASP A 569 -13.43 -2.72 -29.69
N MET A 570 -14.42 -3.58 -29.90
CA MET A 570 -14.21 -4.89 -30.49
C MET A 570 -14.07 -4.86 -32.02
N GLY A 571 -14.19 -3.70 -32.67
CA GLY A 571 -14.20 -3.61 -34.12
C GLY A 571 -15.25 -4.56 -34.73
N GLY A 572 -14.79 -5.49 -35.58
CA GLY A 572 -15.65 -6.54 -36.17
C GLY A 572 -15.67 -7.87 -35.39
N ILE A 573 -14.98 -7.98 -34.25
CA ILE A 573 -14.96 -9.20 -33.43
C ILE A 573 -16.23 -9.24 -32.57
N THR A 574 -16.89 -10.39 -32.51
CA THR A 574 -17.94 -10.64 -31.52
C THR A 574 -17.47 -11.70 -30.54
N LEU A 575 -17.86 -11.58 -29.28
CA LEU A 575 -17.50 -12.54 -28.24
C LEU A 575 -18.56 -12.50 -27.13
N ALA A 576 -19.24 -13.62 -26.91
CA ALA A 576 -20.29 -13.73 -25.91
C ALA A 576 -20.38 -15.13 -25.30
N PRO A 577 -20.80 -15.26 -24.03
CA PRO A 577 -21.16 -16.55 -23.45
C PRO A 577 -22.41 -17.12 -24.12
N SER A 578 -22.57 -18.44 -24.07
CA SER A 578 -23.79 -19.12 -24.48
C SER A 578 -24.95 -18.85 -23.51
N ASP A 579 -26.19 -18.98 -23.99
CA ASP A 579 -27.39 -18.76 -23.18
C ASP A 579 -27.56 -19.78 -22.03
N HIS A 580 -26.87 -20.92 -22.11
CA HIS A 580 -27.06 -22.04 -21.19
C HIS A 580 -25.86 -22.26 -20.25
N SER A 581 -24.70 -21.70 -20.57
CA SER A 581 -23.47 -21.86 -19.79
C SER A 581 -22.56 -20.64 -19.88
N LEU A 582 -22.15 -20.12 -18.73
CA LEU A 582 -21.14 -19.05 -18.62
C LEU A 582 -19.71 -19.54 -18.92
N PHE A 583 -19.50 -20.84 -19.04
CA PHE A 583 -18.21 -21.46 -19.35
C PHE A 583 -18.04 -21.78 -20.83
N GLU A 584 -19.12 -21.74 -21.60
CA GLU A 584 -19.12 -21.96 -23.04
C GLU A 584 -19.35 -20.62 -23.72
N TRP A 585 -18.42 -20.23 -24.59
CA TRP A 585 -18.40 -18.94 -25.26
C TRP A 585 -18.33 -19.15 -26.76
N THR A 586 -18.96 -18.25 -27.50
CA THR A 586 -18.86 -18.19 -28.96
C THR A 586 -18.30 -16.83 -29.34
N GLY A 587 -17.30 -16.85 -30.21
CA GLY A 587 -16.77 -15.64 -30.81
C GLY A 587 -16.79 -15.71 -32.33
N THR A 588 -16.92 -14.55 -32.96
CA THR A 588 -16.80 -14.41 -34.41
C THR A 588 -15.62 -13.49 -34.72
N LEU A 589 -14.75 -13.93 -35.62
CA LEU A 589 -13.55 -13.22 -36.03
C LEU A 589 -13.68 -12.85 -37.52
N PRO A 590 -13.61 -11.57 -37.90
CA PRO A 590 -13.52 -11.17 -39.29
C PRO A 590 -12.12 -11.50 -39.83
N GLY A 591 -12.05 -11.94 -41.08
CA GLY A 591 -10.79 -12.14 -41.77
C GLY A 591 -10.01 -10.83 -41.89
N PRO A 592 -8.74 -10.76 -41.45
CA PRO A 592 -7.96 -9.53 -41.46
C PRO A 592 -7.82 -8.93 -42.87
N GLU A 593 -7.95 -7.60 -42.99
CA GLU A 593 -7.74 -6.88 -44.25
C GLU A 593 -6.32 -7.07 -44.78
N GLY A 594 -6.18 -7.28 -46.09
CA GLY A 594 -4.90 -7.58 -46.73
C GLY A 594 -4.42 -9.03 -46.59
N SER A 595 -5.11 -9.86 -45.80
CA SER A 595 -4.81 -11.29 -45.68
C SER A 595 -5.53 -12.13 -46.74
N VAL A 596 -5.16 -13.41 -46.87
CA VAL A 596 -5.88 -14.37 -47.72
C VAL A 596 -7.27 -14.74 -47.18
N TYR A 597 -7.56 -14.32 -45.95
CA TYR A 597 -8.81 -14.56 -45.23
C TYR A 597 -9.78 -13.39 -45.30
N GLU A 598 -9.36 -12.26 -45.89
CA GLU A 598 -10.16 -11.03 -46.02
C GLU A 598 -11.56 -11.31 -46.57
N GLY A 599 -12.56 -10.66 -45.97
CA GLY A 599 -13.98 -10.82 -46.30
C GLY A 599 -14.63 -12.11 -45.77
N GLY A 600 -13.86 -12.97 -45.09
CA GLY A 600 -14.37 -14.14 -44.38
C GLY A 600 -14.85 -13.83 -42.96
N GLU A 601 -15.74 -14.67 -42.44
CA GLU A 601 -16.26 -14.66 -41.07
C GLU A 601 -16.03 -16.02 -40.42
N PHE A 602 -15.22 -16.05 -39.35
CA PHE A 602 -14.78 -17.27 -38.69
C PHE A 602 -15.39 -17.42 -37.31
N HIS A 603 -16.15 -18.49 -37.11
CA HIS A 603 -16.77 -18.81 -35.83
C HIS A 603 -15.81 -19.65 -34.98
N VAL A 604 -15.61 -19.23 -33.74
CA VAL A 604 -14.73 -19.85 -32.76
C VAL A 604 -15.55 -20.23 -31.52
N GLU A 605 -15.42 -21.47 -31.11
CA GLU A 605 -15.94 -21.99 -29.85
C GLU A 605 -14.86 -21.92 -28.78
N ILE A 606 -15.20 -21.41 -27.61
CA ILE A 606 -14.29 -21.19 -26.51
C ILE A 606 -14.88 -21.85 -25.26
N ASN A 607 -14.17 -22.83 -24.71
CA ASN A 607 -14.58 -23.55 -23.52
C ASN A 607 -13.64 -23.21 -22.36
N LEU A 608 -14.17 -22.56 -21.34
CA LEU A 608 -13.45 -22.17 -20.15
C LEU A 608 -13.35 -23.35 -19.17
N PRO A 609 -12.15 -23.70 -18.66
CA PRO A 609 -12.04 -24.73 -17.65
C PRO A 609 -12.64 -24.27 -16.30
N PRO A 610 -13.01 -25.20 -15.40
CA PRO A 610 -13.60 -24.87 -14.09
C PRO A 610 -12.70 -24.02 -13.17
N ASP A 611 -11.40 -24.00 -13.43
CA ASP A 611 -10.35 -23.28 -12.72
C ASP A 611 -9.80 -22.08 -13.53
N TYR A 612 -10.53 -21.63 -14.55
CA TYR A 612 -10.22 -20.39 -15.26
C TYR A 612 -10.16 -19.20 -14.28
N PRO A 613 -9.15 -18.32 -14.33
CA PRO A 613 -8.17 -18.12 -15.40
C PRO A 613 -6.81 -18.82 -15.20
N PHE A 614 -6.66 -19.73 -14.23
CA PHE A 614 -5.37 -20.36 -13.95
C PHE A 614 -4.90 -21.28 -15.08
N HIS A 615 -5.85 -22.01 -15.68
CA HIS A 615 -5.62 -22.73 -16.93
C HIS A 615 -6.22 -22.00 -18.13
N SER A 616 -5.58 -22.20 -19.28
CA SER A 616 -5.97 -21.59 -20.54
C SER A 616 -7.33 -22.10 -21.04
N PRO A 617 -8.11 -21.24 -21.72
CA PRO A 617 -9.33 -21.67 -22.37
C PRO A 617 -9.02 -22.62 -23.54
N ARG A 618 -9.94 -23.55 -23.81
CA ARG A 618 -9.84 -24.43 -24.99
C ARG A 618 -10.58 -23.80 -26.16
N LEU A 619 -9.88 -23.49 -27.24
CA LEU A 619 -10.44 -22.86 -28.42
C LEU A 619 -10.50 -23.83 -29.61
N ARG A 620 -11.57 -23.73 -30.39
CA ARG A 620 -11.77 -24.49 -31.62
C ARG A 620 -12.47 -23.65 -32.69
N PHE A 621 -11.94 -23.61 -33.90
CA PHE A 621 -12.64 -23.06 -35.04
C PHE A 621 -13.80 -23.99 -35.44
N LYS A 622 -15.03 -23.46 -35.44
CA LYS A 622 -16.20 -24.12 -36.06
C LYS A 622 -16.20 -23.94 -37.56
N THR A 623 -15.77 -22.77 -38.04
CA THR A 623 -15.59 -22.51 -39.46
C THR A 623 -14.35 -23.24 -39.96
N LYS A 624 -14.49 -24.10 -40.98
CA LYS A 624 -13.36 -24.74 -41.65
C LYS A 624 -12.42 -23.68 -42.25
N ILE A 625 -11.13 -23.77 -41.99
CA ILE A 625 -10.12 -22.81 -42.44
C ILE A 625 -8.86 -23.54 -42.93
N TYR A 626 -8.30 -23.07 -44.04
CA TYR A 626 -7.02 -23.57 -44.56
C TYR A 626 -5.88 -22.74 -43.98
N HIS A 627 -5.21 -23.25 -42.94
CA HIS A 627 -4.16 -22.53 -42.20
C HIS A 627 -3.15 -23.50 -41.58
N MET A 628 -1.85 -23.17 -41.56
CA MET A 628 -0.80 -24.12 -41.11
C MET A 628 -0.77 -24.38 -39.59
N ASN A 629 -1.28 -23.45 -38.79
CA ASN A 629 -1.37 -23.58 -37.33
C ASN A 629 -2.78 -24.02 -36.84
N ILE A 630 -3.70 -24.39 -37.74
CA ILE A 630 -5.06 -24.87 -37.40
C ILE A 630 -5.29 -26.22 -38.09
N ASN A 631 -5.77 -27.24 -37.38
CA ASN A 631 -6.04 -28.56 -37.99
C ASN A 631 -7.47 -28.70 -38.55
N ASP A 632 -7.76 -29.81 -39.23
CA ASP A 632 -9.06 -30.10 -39.84
C ASP A 632 -10.22 -30.18 -38.84
N GLN A 633 -9.92 -30.42 -37.56
CA GLN A 633 -10.89 -30.43 -36.46
C GLN A 633 -11.05 -29.04 -35.79
N GLY A 634 -10.38 -28.02 -36.32
CA GLY A 634 -10.41 -26.64 -35.82
C GLY A 634 -9.53 -26.36 -34.61
N GLY A 635 -8.69 -27.32 -34.18
CA GLY A 635 -7.75 -27.15 -33.07
C GLY A 635 -6.60 -26.21 -33.44
N ILE A 636 -6.17 -25.38 -32.48
CA ILE A 636 -5.27 -24.23 -32.72
C ILE A 636 -3.91 -24.47 -32.06
N CYS A 637 -2.82 -24.24 -32.79
CA CYS A 637 -1.48 -24.11 -32.23
C CYS A 637 -1.17 -22.65 -31.95
N LEU A 638 -1.32 -22.23 -30.69
CA LEU A 638 -0.94 -20.89 -30.25
C LEU A 638 -0.24 -21.00 -28.89
N ASP A 639 0.91 -20.35 -28.76
CA ASP A 639 1.78 -20.41 -27.58
C ASP A 639 1.10 -19.87 -26.31
N ILE A 640 0.33 -18.78 -26.44
CA ILE A 640 -0.44 -18.20 -25.34
C ILE A 640 -1.55 -19.12 -24.83
N LEU A 641 -1.94 -20.16 -25.58
CA LEU A 641 -2.89 -21.19 -25.10
C LEU A 641 -2.19 -22.40 -24.46
N LYS A 642 -0.85 -22.42 -24.50
CA LYS A 642 0.01 -23.48 -23.95
C LYS A 642 0.96 -22.90 -22.89
N ASN A 643 2.24 -22.81 -23.20
CA ASN A 643 3.31 -22.48 -22.24
C ASN A 643 3.42 -20.98 -21.94
N ALA A 644 2.84 -20.11 -22.78
CA ALA A 644 2.84 -18.66 -22.59
C ALA A 644 1.51 -18.14 -22.02
N TRP A 645 0.61 -19.02 -21.57
CA TRP A 645 -0.62 -18.60 -20.91
C TRP A 645 -0.29 -17.88 -19.60
N SER A 646 -0.98 -16.76 -19.37
CA SER A 646 -0.99 -16.08 -18.09
C SER A 646 -2.45 -15.76 -17.73
N PRO A 647 -2.87 -15.95 -16.47
CA PRO A 647 -4.21 -15.56 -16.03
C PRO A 647 -4.51 -14.07 -16.22
N ALA A 648 -3.48 -13.23 -16.44
CA ALA A 648 -3.66 -11.81 -16.76
C ALA A 648 -4.16 -11.55 -18.19
N LEU A 649 -4.17 -12.55 -19.07
CA LEU A 649 -4.71 -12.45 -20.44
C LEU A 649 -6.24 -12.51 -20.42
N SER A 650 -6.90 -11.60 -21.13
CA SER A 650 -8.37 -11.59 -21.31
C SER A 650 -8.77 -12.39 -22.55
N LEU A 651 -10.03 -12.82 -22.63
CA LEU A 651 -10.56 -13.53 -23.81
C LEU A 651 -10.47 -12.65 -25.06
N TYR A 652 -10.68 -11.34 -24.93
CA TYR A 652 -10.48 -10.38 -26.02
C TYR A 652 -9.05 -10.41 -26.57
N LYS A 653 -8.02 -10.38 -25.69
CA LYS A 653 -6.62 -10.46 -26.11
C LYS A 653 -6.29 -11.79 -26.79
N VAL A 654 -6.92 -12.88 -26.37
CA VAL A 654 -6.81 -14.18 -27.05
C VAL A 654 -7.39 -14.08 -28.47
N MET A 655 -8.57 -13.49 -28.65
CA MET A 655 -9.18 -13.27 -29.97
C MET A 655 -8.34 -12.34 -30.87
N LEU A 656 -7.75 -11.28 -30.32
CA LEU A 656 -6.80 -10.43 -31.05
C LEU A 656 -5.55 -11.20 -31.49
N SER A 657 -5.04 -12.09 -30.63
CA SER A 657 -3.88 -12.93 -30.98
C SER A 657 -4.23 -13.93 -32.09
N LEU A 658 -5.47 -14.45 -32.12
CA LEU A 658 -5.96 -15.25 -33.24
C LEU A 658 -6.06 -14.45 -34.54
N SER A 659 -6.55 -13.21 -34.47
CA SER A 659 -6.55 -12.30 -35.63
C SER A 659 -5.13 -12.08 -36.18
N SER A 660 -4.18 -11.82 -35.28
CA SER A 660 -2.77 -11.67 -35.65
C SER A 660 -2.19 -12.95 -36.26
N LEU A 661 -2.57 -14.12 -35.76
CA LEU A 661 -2.13 -15.41 -36.29
C LEU A 661 -2.60 -15.63 -37.74
N LEU A 662 -3.80 -15.16 -38.10
CA LEU A 662 -4.32 -15.22 -39.46
C LEU A 662 -3.60 -14.27 -40.43
N THR A 663 -3.10 -13.14 -39.92
CA THR A 663 -2.29 -12.19 -40.70
C THR A 663 -0.88 -12.73 -40.91
N ASP A 664 -0.23 -13.20 -39.82
CA ASP A 664 1.15 -13.67 -39.79
C ASP A 664 1.26 -15.10 -39.22
N PRO A 665 1.01 -16.14 -40.05
CA PRO A 665 1.14 -17.53 -39.65
C PRO A 665 2.58 -17.89 -39.24
N ASN A 666 2.74 -18.82 -38.29
CA ASN A 666 4.07 -19.27 -37.85
C ASN A 666 4.49 -20.58 -38.56
N PRO A 667 5.39 -20.54 -39.55
CA PRO A 667 5.79 -21.72 -40.32
C PRO A 667 6.73 -22.68 -39.56
N ASN A 668 7.29 -22.25 -38.42
CA ASN A 668 8.21 -23.06 -37.62
C ASN A 668 7.50 -23.97 -36.61
N ASP A 669 6.18 -23.83 -36.42
CA ASP A 669 5.35 -24.68 -35.55
C ASP A 669 4.01 -25.08 -36.22
N PRO A 670 4.03 -25.82 -37.34
CA PRO A 670 2.80 -26.24 -38.03
C PRO A 670 2.12 -27.42 -37.32
N LEU A 671 0.79 -27.36 -37.16
CA LEU A 671 0.01 -28.39 -36.47
C LEU A 671 -0.33 -29.60 -37.37
N VAL A 672 -0.11 -29.50 -38.69
CA VAL A 672 -0.62 -30.49 -39.67
C VAL A 672 0.51 -31.08 -40.55
N PRO A 673 0.76 -32.41 -40.50
CA PRO A 673 1.73 -33.08 -41.38
C PRO A 673 1.27 -33.48 -42.80
N THR A 674 -0.02 -33.41 -43.18
CA THR A 674 -0.47 -33.80 -44.55
C THR A 674 -1.90 -33.32 -44.88
N ILE A 675 -2.18 -33.05 -46.16
CA ILE A 675 -3.49 -32.67 -46.71
C ILE A 675 -4.38 -33.92 -46.85
N ALA A 676 -5.58 -33.93 -46.25
CA ALA A 676 -6.61 -34.94 -46.54
C ALA A 676 -7.39 -34.58 -47.82
N ASN A 677 -7.58 -35.57 -48.69
CA ASN A 677 -8.08 -35.48 -50.06
C ASN A 677 -9.57 -35.08 -50.18
N GLU A 678 -9.91 -33.80 -50.02
CA GLU A 678 -11.25 -33.28 -50.37
C GLU A 678 -11.20 -32.06 -51.30
N ALA A 679 -10.77 -32.30 -52.55
CA ALA A 679 -11.10 -31.44 -53.69
C ALA A 679 -11.15 -32.31 -54.96
N PRO A 680 -12.32 -32.75 -55.45
CA PRO A 680 -12.38 -33.47 -56.71
C PRO A 680 -12.29 -32.49 -57.88
N ASN A 681 -11.45 -32.86 -58.86
CA ASN A 681 -11.34 -32.32 -60.21
C ASN A 681 -10.73 -30.91 -60.35
N ILE A 682 -9.38 -30.81 -60.40
CA ILE A 682 -8.63 -30.19 -61.52
C ILE A 682 -7.15 -30.65 -61.43
N LEU A 683 -6.78 -31.80 -61.99
CA LEU A 683 -5.43 -32.01 -62.56
C LEU A 683 -5.54 -33.08 -63.65
N ASN A 684 -5.16 -32.69 -64.87
CA ASN A 684 -5.14 -33.55 -66.05
C ASN A 684 -4.23 -34.75 -65.83
N GLU A 685 -4.66 -35.88 -66.39
CA GLU A 685 -3.92 -37.13 -66.49
C GLU A 685 -2.54 -36.89 -67.13
N THR A 686 -1.48 -36.93 -66.32
CA THR A 686 -0.15 -37.46 -66.65
C THR A 686 0.69 -37.43 -65.38
N ASN A 687 1.35 -38.56 -65.07
CA ASN A 687 2.33 -38.79 -64.00
C ASN A 687 1.83 -39.49 -62.72
N ALA A 688 1.50 -40.78 -62.87
CA ALA A 688 1.32 -41.73 -61.76
C ALA A 688 2.65 -42.16 -61.09
N ALA A 689 3.63 -41.25 -60.93
CA ALA A 689 4.95 -41.55 -60.36
C ALA A 689 5.38 -40.64 -59.18
N CYS A 690 4.51 -39.76 -58.66
CA CYS A 690 4.83 -38.82 -57.58
C CYS A 690 3.90 -38.95 -56.36
N LEU A 691 3.65 -40.17 -55.90
CA LEU A 691 2.74 -40.44 -54.77
C LEU A 691 3.40 -40.33 -53.38
N ASP A 692 4.57 -39.68 -53.27
CA ASP A 692 5.38 -39.75 -52.03
C ASP A 692 5.66 -38.40 -51.33
N LYS A 693 5.13 -37.26 -51.78
CA LYS A 693 5.27 -35.97 -51.05
C LYS A 693 4.06 -35.06 -51.27
N VAL A 694 2.98 -35.30 -50.54
CA VAL A 694 1.96 -34.25 -50.36
C VAL A 694 2.61 -33.13 -49.55
N PRO A 695 2.77 -31.90 -50.09
CA PRO A 695 3.36 -30.80 -49.34
C PRO A 695 2.45 -30.45 -48.14
N THR A 696 3.03 -30.30 -46.95
CA THR A 696 2.32 -29.72 -45.80
C THR A 696 1.85 -28.31 -46.14
N ILE A 697 0.76 -27.84 -45.50
CA ILE A 697 0.25 -26.46 -45.66
C ILE A 697 1.40 -25.44 -45.40
N ALA A 698 2.27 -25.73 -44.43
CA ALA A 698 3.47 -24.93 -44.16
C ALA A 698 4.48 -24.92 -45.33
N ASN A 699 4.77 -26.07 -45.94
CA ASN A 699 5.67 -26.13 -47.10
C ASN A 699 5.07 -25.40 -48.31
N GLU A 700 3.75 -25.48 -48.51
CA GLU A 700 3.06 -24.73 -49.56
C GLU A 700 3.10 -23.23 -49.28
N TYR A 701 2.88 -22.80 -48.04
CA TYR A 701 3.00 -21.40 -47.63
C TYR A 701 4.41 -20.84 -47.86
N THR A 702 5.46 -21.57 -47.44
CA THR A 702 6.85 -21.10 -47.54
C THR A 702 7.41 -21.18 -48.96
N ARG A 703 7.11 -22.24 -49.72
CA ARG A 703 7.73 -22.50 -51.05
C ARG A 703 6.84 -22.17 -52.23
N ARG A 704 5.51 -22.17 -52.06
CA ARG A 704 4.50 -22.02 -53.13
C ARG A 704 3.39 -21.05 -52.72
N ARG A 705 3.78 -19.87 -52.21
CA ARG A 705 2.87 -18.87 -51.63
C ARG A 705 1.66 -18.53 -52.51
N LYS A 706 1.84 -18.37 -53.83
CA LYS A 706 0.73 -18.06 -54.74
C LYS A 706 -0.35 -19.16 -54.78
N VAL A 707 0.05 -20.42 -54.68
CA VAL A 707 -0.86 -21.57 -54.66
C VAL A 707 -1.60 -21.60 -53.33
N HIS A 708 -0.86 -21.50 -52.22
CA HIS A 708 -1.43 -21.39 -50.87
C HIS A 708 -2.50 -20.29 -50.81
N ASP A 709 -2.17 -19.09 -51.25
CA ASP A 709 -3.06 -17.93 -51.17
C ASP A 709 -4.31 -18.10 -52.03
N SER A 710 -4.20 -18.79 -53.18
CA SER A 710 -5.36 -19.11 -54.02
C SER A 710 -6.28 -20.14 -53.34
N THR A 711 -5.70 -21.17 -52.72
CA THR A 711 -6.43 -22.21 -51.99
C THR A 711 -7.11 -21.64 -50.75
N ALA A 712 -6.40 -20.85 -49.94
CA ALA A 712 -6.95 -20.22 -48.75
C ALA A 712 -8.14 -19.29 -49.08
N ARG A 713 -8.01 -18.43 -50.09
CA ARG A 713 -9.13 -17.59 -50.57
C ARG A 713 -10.31 -18.41 -51.06
N ARG A 714 -10.06 -19.55 -51.71
CA ARG A 714 -11.12 -20.46 -52.15
C ARG A 714 -11.85 -21.08 -50.96
N TRP A 715 -11.13 -21.47 -49.91
CA TRP A 715 -11.74 -21.98 -48.67
C TRP A 715 -12.59 -20.93 -47.96
N VAL A 716 -12.15 -19.67 -47.94
CA VAL A 716 -12.94 -18.55 -47.42
C VAL A 716 -14.25 -18.39 -48.18
N GLN A 717 -14.23 -18.52 -49.51
CA GLN A 717 -15.44 -18.49 -50.34
C GLN A 717 -16.40 -19.66 -50.07
N LEU A 718 -15.88 -20.83 -49.68
CA LEU A 718 -16.68 -22.03 -49.47
C LEU A 718 -17.23 -22.16 -48.06
N HIS A 719 -16.47 -21.73 -47.04
CA HIS A 719 -16.74 -22.08 -45.65
C HIS A 719 -16.92 -20.89 -44.71
N ALA A 720 -16.39 -19.71 -45.07
CA ALA A 720 -16.36 -18.54 -44.20
C ALA A 720 -17.17 -17.37 -44.74
N GLN A 721 -18.16 -17.60 -45.61
CA GLN A 721 -19.02 -16.52 -46.08
C GLN A 721 -20.00 -16.07 -44.98
N PRO A 722 -20.25 -14.76 -44.82
CA PRO A 722 -21.19 -14.26 -43.81
C PRO A 722 -22.61 -14.78 -44.11
N ILE A 723 -23.32 -15.19 -43.07
CA ILE A 723 -24.69 -15.72 -43.20
C ILE A 723 -25.61 -14.55 -43.63
N LYS A 724 -26.15 -14.60 -44.85
CA LYS A 724 -27.18 -13.66 -45.31
C LYS A 724 -28.45 -13.83 -44.46
N ALA A 725 -28.86 -12.79 -43.75
CA ALA A 725 -30.17 -12.76 -43.08
C ALA A 725 -31.31 -12.95 -44.10
N PRO A 726 -32.38 -13.71 -43.77
CA PRO A 726 -33.51 -13.88 -44.66
C PRO A 726 -34.27 -12.55 -44.86
N THR A 727 -34.52 -12.20 -46.12
CA THR A 727 -35.27 -11.01 -46.53
C THR A 727 -36.69 -11.04 -45.95
N PRO A 728 -37.22 -9.97 -45.33
CA PRO A 728 -38.61 -9.94 -44.89
C PRO A 728 -39.56 -9.98 -46.10
N ALA A 729 -40.62 -10.79 -46.01
CA ALA A 729 -41.63 -10.96 -47.06
C ALA A 729 -42.35 -9.62 -47.37
N PRO A 730 -42.74 -9.38 -48.64
CA PRO A 730 -43.45 -8.16 -49.01
C PRO A 730 -44.88 -8.13 -48.41
N PRO A 731 -45.41 -6.94 -48.06
CA PRO A 731 -46.75 -6.83 -47.50
C PRO A 731 -47.83 -7.14 -48.54
N PRO A 732 -49.02 -7.64 -48.13
CA PRO A 732 -50.12 -7.95 -49.04
C PRO A 732 -50.75 -6.67 -49.64
N PRO A 733 -51.39 -6.77 -50.82
CA PRO A 733 -51.92 -5.61 -51.53
C PRO A 733 -53.17 -5.03 -50.83
N PRO A 734 -53.45 -3.72 -51.02
CA PRO A 734 -54.58 -3.07 -50.38
C PRO A 734 -55.92 -3.45 -51.04
N PRO A 735 -57.03 -3.50 -50.27
CA PRO A 735 -58.37 -3.69 -50.83
C PRO A 735 -58.88 -2.43 -51.57
N PRO A 736 -59.80 -2.58 -52.53
CA PRO A 736 -60.25 -1.50 -53.40
C PRO A 736 -61.15 -0.50 -52.67
N GLN A 737 -61.00 0.79 -53.00
CA GLN A 737 -61.86 1.87 -52.50
C GLN A 737 -62.99 2.23 -53.47
N ALA A 738 -64.06 2.78 -52.87
CA ALA A 738 -65.22 3.51 -53.42
C ALA A 738 -66.53 2.67 -53.47
N LYS A 739 -67.71 3.15 -53.06
CA LYS A 739 -68.26 4.53 -53.09
C LYS A 739 -69.24 4.82 -51.94
N ARG A 740 -69.41 6.12 -51.72
CA ARG A 740 -70.32 6.86 -50.84
C ARG A 740 -71.79 6.42 -50.88
N GLY A 741 -72.47 6.55 -49.73
CA GLY A 741 -73.93 6.68 -49.64
C GLY A 741 -74.35 7.42 -48.37
N ARG A 742 -74.88 8.64 -48.51
CA ARG A 742 -75.46 9.49 -47.46
C ARG A 742 -76.83 8.95 -47.01
N GLY A 743 -77.18 9.11 -45.74
CA GLY A 743 -78.58 8.98 -45.28
C GLY A 743 -78.76 9.02 -43.75
N ARG A 744 -79.10 10.21 -43.21
CA ARG A 744 -79.69 10.51 -41.87
C ARG A 744 -81.17 10.03 -41.81
N PRO A 745 -81.97 10.17 -40.71
CA PRO A 745 -81.75 10.31 -39.25
C PRO A 745 -82.70 9.33 -38.46
N PRO A 746 -83.35 9.65 -37.29
CA PRO A 746 -82.93 9.28 -35.94
C PRO A 746 -83.97 8.51 -35.06
N ARG A 747 -83.60 8.31 -33.77
CA ARG A 747 -84.37 7.89 -32.55
C ARG A 747 -84.48 6.36 -32.32
N THR A 748 -84.27 5.77 -31.13
CA THR A 748 -84.29 6.18 -29.69
C THR A 748 -83.52 5.19 -28.78
N SER A 749 -82.91 5.70 -27.68
CA SER A 749 -82.70 5.21 -26.28
C SER A 749 -82.44 3.72 -25.97
N ALA A 750 -81.63 3.30 -24.99
CA ALA A 750 -81.35 3.83 -23.63
C ALA A 750 -80.02 3.23 -23.09
N ASN A 751 -79.09 3.97 -22.47
CA ASN A 751 -78.94 4.42 -21.06
C ASN A 751 -77.88 3.67 -20.22
N ARG A 752 -76.87 4.44 -19.78
CA ARG A 752 -76.31 4.67 -18.41
C ARG A 752 -74.78 4.75 -18.48
N GLU A 753 -74.15 5.91 -18.69
CA GLU A 753 -73.96 7.14 -17.88
C GLU A 753 -72.85 7.09 -16.81
N THR A 754 -72.01 8.12 -16.94
CA THR A 754 -70.68 8.43 -16.41
C THR A 754 -70.74 9.89 -15.97
N ILE A 755 -69.99 10.34 -14.96
CA ILE A 755 -69.62 11.76 -14.78
C ILE A 755 -68.21 11.76 -14.16
N MET A 756 -67.13 12.17 -14.84
CA MET A 756 -66.69 13.49 -15.36
C MET A 756 -66.04 14.42 -14.32
N VAL A 757 -64.84 14.86 -14.71
CA VAL A 757 -63.91 15.85 -14.13
C VAL A 757 -64.27 17.25 -14.66
N PRO A 758 -63.91 18.34 -13.95
CA PRO A 758 -63.62 19.59 -14.66
C PRO A 758 -62.32 20.29 -14.18
N ASP A 759 -61.67 20.96 -15.14
CA ASP A 759 -60.68 22.02 -14.96
C ASP A 759 -61.38 23.39 -14.94
N ASP A 760 -60.86 24.37 -14.19
CA ASP A 760 -60.82 25.81 -14.55
C ASP A 760 -59.93 26.60 -13.54
N GLU A 761 -59.01 27.40 -14.07
CA GLU A 761 -58.21 28.49 -13.43
C GLU A 761 -59.06 29.80 -13.32
N PRO A 762 -58.67 30.94 -12.67
CA PRO A 762 -57.37 31.36 -12.08
C PRO A 762 -57.46 32.13 -10.73
N VAL A 763 -56.33 32.71 -10.26
CA VAL A 763 -56.14 33.96 -9.47
C VAL A 763 -55.55 33.83 -8.03
N SER A 764 -54.29 34.31 -7.95
CA SER A 764 -53.56 35.10 -6.92
C SER A 764 -53.79 35.00 -5.40
N THR A 765 -52.64 35.18 -4.72
CA THR A 765 -52.36 35.71 -3.35
C THR A 765 -51.99 34.74 -2.20
N SER A 766 -50.70 34.84 -1.85
CA SER A 766 -50.10 35.01 -0.52
C SER A 766 -50.03 33.88 0.53
N ALA A 767 -48.76 33.68 0.93
CA ALA A 767 -48.23 33.55 2.30
C ALA A 767 -47.97 32.14 2.89
N ALA A 768 -46.66 31.89 3.09
CA ALA A 768 -45.95 31.27 4.24
C ALA A 768 -46.44 29.92 4.77
N GLY A 769 -45.64 28.90 5.07
CA GLY A 769 -44.21 28.63 5.30
C GLY A 769 -44.24 27.20 5.92
N ALA A 770 -43.32 26.26 5.77
CA ALA A 770 -41.89 26.19 6.07
C ALA A 770 -41.64 24.70 6.37
N GLY A 771 -40.47 24.14 6.04
CA GLY A 771 -40.06 22.81 6.54
C GLY A 771 -39.35 21.92 5.53
N ALA A 772 -38.13 22.27 5.14
CA ALA A 772 -37.27 21.47 4.28
C ALA A 772 -36.40 20.47 5.09
N LYS A 773 -36.32 19.22 4.62
CA LYS A 773 -35.16 18.33 4.79
C LYS A 773 -34.86 17.67 3.44
N ARG A 774 -33.78 18.10 2.78
CA ARG A 774 -33.24 17.46 1.57
C ARG A 774 -31.92 16.76 1.88
N LYS A 775 -31.90 15.46 1.52
CA LYS A 775 -30.74 14.64 1.16
C LYS A 775 -29.82 15.41 0.19
N ARG A 776 -28.51 15.35 0.41
CA ARG A 776 -27.50 15.57 -0.63
C ARG A 776 -26.71 14.28 -0.80
N GLY A 777 -26.59 13.86 -2.06
CA GLY A 777 -25.56 12.93 -2.54
C GLY A 777 -24.33 13.74 -2.96
N ASP A 778 -23.18 13.08 -2.91
CA ASP A 778 -21.91 13.56 -3.43
C ASP A 778 -21.45 12.56 -4.50
N GLU A 779 -21.18 13.08 -5.70
CA GLU A 779 -20.21 12.56 -6.65
C GLU A 779 -19.46 13.75 -7.25
N ASP A 780 -18.14 13.65 -7.14
CA ASP A 780 -17.07 14.07 -8.04
C ASP A 780 -17.15 15.42 -8.76
N ARG A 781 -16.16 16.27 -8.46
CA ARG A 781 -15.60 17.22 -9.44
C ARG A 781 -14.14 17.57 -9.15
N GLU A 782 -13.30 17.20 -10.11
CA GLU A 782 -12.03 17.85 -10.41
C GLU A 782 -12.23 19.37 -10.55
N ASP A 783 -11.38 20.16 -9.89
CA ASP A 783 -11.38 21.60 -10.07
C ASP A 783 -10.11 22.08 -10.76
N ARG A 784 -10.30 22.45 -12.03
CA ARG A 784 -9.39 23.20 -12.88
C ARG A 784 -9.87 24.65 -12.83
N SER A 785 -9.27 25.48 -11.97
CA SER A 785 -9.57 26.91 -11.96
C SER A 785 -8.85 27.63 -13.11
N LYS A 786 -9.60 28.58 -13.69
CA LYS A 786 -9.34 29.29 -14.95
C LYS A 786 -9.39 30.79 -14.64
N ARG A 787 -8.61 31.58 -15.42
CA ARG A 787 -8.91 32.95 -15.92
C ARG A 787 -8.73 34.11 -14.92
N GLN A 788 -8.37 35.35 -15.28
CA GLN A 788 -8.35 36.07 -16.57
C GLN A 788 -7.63 37.44 -16.39
N SER A 789 -6.93 37.95 -17.43
CA SER A 789 -7.01 39.34 -17.94
C SER A 789 -5.92 39.57 -19.02
N THR A 790 -6.25 39.47 -20.32
CA THR A 790 -6.39 40.58 -21.28
C THR A 790 -5.11 41.36 -21.65
N GLY A 791 -4.60 41.08 -22.86
CA GLY A 791 -4.39 42.09 -23.91
C GLY A 791 -3.04 42.84 -23.98
N GLY A 792 -2.35 42.69 -25.12
CA GLY A 792 -1.69 43.84 -25.79
C GLY A 792 -0.16 43.85 -25.91
N ALA A 793 0.34 43.30 -27.02
CA ALA A 793 1.46 43.74 -27.87
C ALA A 793 2.76 44.37 -27.29
N GLY A 794 3.89 43.77 -27.71
CA GLY A 794 5.06 44.49 -28.22
C GLY A 794 6.28 44.61 -27.30
N GLY A 795 7.46 44.24 -27.82
CA GLY A 795 8.74 44.75 -27.32
C GLY A 795 9.83 43.70 -27.06
N SER A 796 10.77 43.62 -28.00
CA SER A 796 12.11 43.03 -27.87
C SER A 796 12.90 43.56 -26.67
N GLY A 797 13.68 42.70 -26.00
CA GLY A 797 14.66 43.14 -25.02
C GLY A 797 15.42 41.98 -24.36
N SER A 798 16.70 41.85 -24.71
CA SER A 798 17.72 40.99 -24.11
C SER A 798 17.95 41.27 -22.61
N GLY A 799 18.22 40.23 -21.81
CA GLY A 799 18.69 40.40 -20.43
C GLY A 799 18.96 39.08 -19.71
N SER A 800 20.24 38.80 -19.48
CA SER A 800 20.81 37.72 -18.66
C SER A 800 20.42 37.79 -17.19
N GLY A 801 20.22 36.64 -16.54
CA GLY A 801 20.07 36.55 -15.08
C GLY A 801 20.02 35.11 -14.57
N SER A 802 21.12 34.67 -13.98
CA SER A 802 21.29 33.43 -13.22
C SER A 802 20.48 33.44 -11.92
N GLY A 803 19.68 32.39 -11.68
CA GLY A 803 18.95 32.19 -10.42
C GLY A 803 18.90 30.71 -10.03
N SER A 804 19.62 30.37 -8.96
CA SER A 804 19.63 29.07 -8.30
C SER A 804 18.28 28.81 -7.61
N GLY A 805 17.52 27.84 -8.11
CA GLY A 805 16.27 27.38 -7.50
C GLY A 805 16.52 26.47 -6.30
N SER A 806 16.18 26.94 -5.11
CA SER A 806 16.03 26.13 -3.90
C SER A 806 14.74 25.32 -3.96
N SER A 807 14.85 24.00 -4.00
CA SER A 807 13.71 23.08 -3.91
C SER A 807 13.11 23.09 -2.50
N GLU A 808 11.88 23.59 -2.37
CA GLU A 808 11.06 23.42 -1.17
C GLU A 808 10.75 21.93 -0.96
N VAL A 809 11.17 21.39 0.18
CA VAL A 809 10.79 20.04 0.64
C VAL A 809 9.51 20.18 1.45
N ILE A 810 8.44 19.56 0.95
CA ILE A 810 7.15 19.44 1.65
C ILE A 810 7.36 18.50 2.85
N VAL A 811 7.17 19.03 4.05
CA VAL A 811 7.18 18.30 5.33
C VAL A 811 5.76 17.82 5.61
N ILE A 812 5.58 16.51 5.80
CA ILE A 812 4.33 15.91 6.29
C ILE A 812 4.55 15.60 7.78
N ASP A 813 3.77 16.26 8.65
CA ASP A 813 3.78 16.10 10.10
C ASP A 813 3.36 14.67 10.53
N ASP A 814 4.05 14.15 11.56
CA ASP A 814 3.83 12.87 12.27
C ASP A 814 2.47 12.74 12.99
#